data_AF-A0A6I2VGJ8-F1
#
_entry.id   AF-A0A6I2VGJ8-F1
#
_cell.length_a   1.000
_cell.length_b   1.000
_cell.length_c   1.000
_cell.angle_alpha   90.00
_cell.angle_beta   90.00
_cell.angle_gamma   90.00
#
_symmetry.space_group_name_H-M   'P 1'
#
loop_
_entity.id
_entity.type
_entity.pdbx_description
1 polymer ?
#
loop_
_entity_poly.entity_id
_entity_poly.type
_entity_poly.pdbx_seq_one_letter_code
_entity_poly.pdbx_strand_id
1 'polypeptide(L)'
;EPFVAVPGGLPATATPDEAERLSDLVSLEILDTPPEREYDYLVQSASLIAGTPVALFTLIDTDRQWFKSRVGLEVHEGARSESFCGHAIQPPHEPFIVNDSSKDERFADNPWTKGDTPVVFYAGFPVVTERNHAVGTLCVIDSVPRTLTTAQIDALGALAKQAGSLLGLHRDKLALSAELREVNAAAAKDELWVEEHDKLTSLATLTVIERRVDNLVGALGEQETPAAVIWIKLPEFGEVSALLGHLAGDAVLRAVAATIDSCLPAGALLARTAATSFAALLAGELSEDADAVAETILAALSAPLPESSAGGVTVLPALGKATVGKAQVTHAELLLAAEVAASEAATLAPGQIVEASEETAARHIELERGLRMRTALIAAIAGGELTVAYMPIVDLETEEVVGSEALARWHHEEFGQVDPAIFVRVAERSGTVGALDALVLEQALEDLSEGRIGAPSVSVNLSPAGLSANTPGAIEASLERWQITADRLTLEVTERSGLTDNPRLAPILESISALGVTIALDDFGAGETSIAHLRELPITQLKLDLSLISDLDGPDHHRALAVATSIAILARSLGIEAVAEGIETLQQKQAILSAGVRRGQGLLFGAPARATSDDRRSTSHPSASPATNPLAKVSTDFFESTPDLTCIADGDRFVRLNSRWSELLGWSDEHLLSSSFMDFVHEDDRAATLEQLAALAQGEEVVAFENGYATADGEFKQLLWNAHTDMGSGLIIASAHDVTAARQAEASREHTARVLGVLSELQERYLAEGLTRDWWDHALAEILSITESSFGFIGRIERDEDDAAYLVTYAVTNIAWNEWSRALFDEFQTKGLEFRNHETLFGVTLSTGEFVIANDPTNDPRAGGLPEGHPPLGCYAGIPLFAAEGLVGMIGLADRDNGFSSDQFDEFTPLFLALGQIIALDRSNQTIQRSTFLSATSAAAGRAIRAAADRRGALAELVAATQKLNAAAQVEYYAVVGNDPQMQLISPDGEQSGPSKPRSLHPEACIALTTGEPHISRATGSARERCEHLSDSQNDTICINVRTSGE
;
A
#
# COMPACT_ATOMS: atom_id res chain seq x y z
N GLU A 1 -43.01 21.28 -25.84
CA GLU A 1 -44.22 22.05 -26.22
C GLU A 1 -45.43 21.40 -25.56
N PRO A 2 -46.33 22.12 -24.89
CA PRO A 2 -47.51 21.51 -24.29
C PRO A 2 -48.60 21.33 -25.35
N PHE A 3 -49.16 20.12 -25.41
CA PHE A 3 -50.21 19.76 -26.36
C PHE A 3 -51.48 20.60 -26.15
N VAL A 4 -51.97 21.14 -27.26
CA VAL A 4 -53.22 21.89 -27.37
C VAL A 4 -54.39 20.93 -27.15
N ALA A 5 -55.20 21.20 -26.13
CA ALA A 5 -56.47 20.50 -25.91
C ALA A 5 -57.42 20.74 -27.09
N VAL A 6 -57.77 19.67 -27.81
CA VAL A 6 -58.89 19.68 -28.76
C VAL A 6 -60.17 19.41 -27.97
N PRO A 7 -61.18 20.30 -28.01
CA PRO A 7 -62.44 20.08 -27.31
C PRO A 7 -63.31 19.10 -28.09
N GLY A 8 -63.30 17.83 -27.69
CA GLY A 8 -64.21 16.78 -28.14
C GLY A 8 -64.92 16.16 -26.94
N GLY A 9 -66.25 16.04 -26.99
CA GLY A 9 -67.07 15.59 -25.86
C GLY A 9 -66.65 14.24 -25.29
N LEU A 10 -66.89 14.07 -23.98
CA LEU A 10 -66.62 12.85 -23.23
C LEU A 10 -67.17 11.62 -23.99
N PRO A 11 -66.39 10.53 -24.13
CA PRO A 11 -66.92 9.28 -24.66
C PRO A 11 -68.10 8.82 -23.78
N ALA A 12 -69.04 8.06 -24.35
CA ALA A 12 -70.30 7.65 -23.72
C ALA A 12 -70.15 6.85 -22.39
N THR A 13 -68.91 6.59 -21.95
CA THR A 13 -68.52 5.79 -20.78
C THR A 13 -67.47 6.50 -19.90
N ALA A 14 -67.42 7.84 -19.89
CA ALA A 14 -66.53 8.58 -18.98
C ALA A 14 -66.99 8.43 -17.52
N THR A 15 -66.05 8.34 -16.58
CA THR A 15 -66.37 8.31 -15.14
C THR A 15 -66.63 9.73 -14.61
N PRO A 16 -67.32 9.91 -13.47
CA PRO A 16 -67.52 11.24 -12.87
C PRO A 16 -66.22 11.97 -12.49
N ASP A 17 -65.15 11.22 -12.23
CA ASP A 17 -63.79 11.61 -11.82
C ASP A 17 -62.75 11.47 -12.95
N GLU A 18 -63.21 11.48 -14.22
CA GLU A 18 -62.41 11.10 -15.38
C GLU A 18 -61.06 11.84 -15.51
N ALA A 19 -61.02 13.13 -15.19
CA ALA A 19 -59.79 13.93 -15.30
C ALA A 19 -58.72 13.50 -14.27
N GLU A 20 -59.15 13.17 -13.04
CA GLU A 20 -58.25 12.73 -11.96
C GLU A 20 -57.76 11.30 -12.22
N ARG A 21 -58.65 10.42 -12.68
CA ARG A 21 -58.33 9.06 -13.13
C ARG A 21 -57.31 9.04 -14.27
N LEU A 22 -57.48 9.88 -15.30
CA LEU A 22 -56.55 9.98 -16.42
C LEU A 22 -55.19 10.54 -15.97
N SER A 23 -55.19 11.56 -15.10
CA SER A 23 -53.95 12.07 -14.49
C SER A 23 -53.20 10.98 -13.72
N ASP A 24 -53.93 10.16 -12.97
CA ASP A 24 -53.34 9.05 -12.23
C ASP A 24 -52.75 7.99 -13.17
N LEU A 25 -53.49 7.60 -14.21
CA LEU A 25 -53.01 6.67 -15.24
C LEU A 25 -51.75 7.19 -15.96
N VAL A 26 -51.71 8.48 -16.32
CA VAL A 26 -50.53 9.10 -16.94
C VAL A 26 -49.34 9.08 -15.99
N SER A 27 -49.56 9.31 -14.69
CA SER A 27 -48.48 9.30 -13.68
C SER A 27 -47.85 7.93 -13.45
N LEU A 28 -48.49 6.86 -13.92
CA LEU A 28 -47.92 5.52 -13.88
C LEU A 28 -46.91 5.27 -15.01
N GLU A 29 -46.85 6.12 -16.05
CA GLU A 29 -46.02 5.96 -17.26
C GLU A 29 -46.05 4.55 -17.89
N ILE A 30 -47.15 3.81 -17.68
CA ILE A 30 -47.23 2.39 -18.01
C ILE A 30 -47.89 2.12 -19.38
N LEU A 31 -48.58 3.11 -19.96
CA LEU A 31 -49.17 2.97 -21.29
C LEU A 31 -48.05 2.79 -22.34
N ASP A 32 -48.31 1.93 -23.33
CA ASP A 32 -47.38 1.61 -24.43
C ASP A 32 -46.02 1.02 -23.99
N THR A 33 -45.90 0.61 -22.73
CA THR A 33 -44.70 -0.09 -22.24
C THR A 33 -44.66 -1.55 -22.71
N PRO A 34 -43.47 -2.17 -22.79
CA PRO A 34 -43.35 -3.59 -23.14
C PRO A 34 -44.13 -4.52 -22.21
N PRO A 35 -44.46 -5.75 -22.66
CA PRO A 35 -45.05 -6.77 -21.79
C PRO A 35 -44.16 -7.07 -20.58
N GLU A 36 -44.81 -7.28 -19.43
CA GLU A 36 -44.16 -7.54 -18.15
C GLU A 36 -44.75 -8.83 -17.56
N ARG A 37 -43.87 -9.75 -17.14
CA ARG A 37 -44.23 -11.13 -16.77
C ARG A 37 -45.19 -11.17 -15.60
N GLU A 38 -45.08 -10.20 -14.70
CA GLU A 38 -45.88 -10.05 -13.50
C GLU A 38 -47.37 -9.91 -13.85
N TYR A 39 -47.70 -9.13 -14.88
CA TYR A 39 -49.07 -8.99 -15.36
C TYR A 39 -49.52 -10.19 -16.19
N ASP A 40 -48.61 -10.82 -16.95
CA ASP A 40 -48.89 -12.04 -17.72
C ASP A 40 -49.34 -13.19 -16.81
N TYR A 41 -48.70 -13.37 -15.65
CA TYR A 41 -49.11 -14.38 -14.68
C TYR A 41 -50.50 -14.10 -14.09
N LEU A 42 -50.86 -12.84 -13.85
CA LEU A 42 -52.20 -12.49 -13.36
C LEU A 42 -53.28 -12.82 -14.39
N VAL A 43 -53.04 -12.48 -15.65
CA VAL A 43 -53.99 -12.74 -16.74
C VAL A 43 -54.13 -14.24 -17.02
N GLN A 44 -53.01 -14.99 -17.01
CA GLN A 44 -53.04 -16.44 -17.15
C GLN A 44 -53.81 -17.11 -16.00
N SER A 45 -53.58 -16.65 -14.76
CA SER A 45 -54.29 -17.15 -13.58
C SER A 45 -55.79 -16.84 -13.68
N ALA A 46 -56.17 -15.65 -14.15
CA ALA A 46 -57.57 -15.28 -14.34
C ALA A 46 -58.29 -16.20 -15.35
N SER A 47 -57.66 -16.50 -16.49
CA SER A 47 -58.18 -17.45 -17.48
C SER A 47 -58.38 -18.85 -16.89
N LEU A 48 -57.40 -19.35 -16.12
CA LEU A 48 -57.47 -20.66 -15.47
C LEU A 48 -58.57 -20.74 -14.40
N ILE A 49 -58.69 -19.72 -13.55
CA ILE A 49 -59.69 -19.65 -12.48
C ILE A 49 -61.11 -19.60 -13.07
N ALA A 50 -61.32 -18.79 -14.11
CA ALA A 50 -62.63 -18.65 -14.75
C ALA A 50 -62.96 -19.80 -15.72
N GLY A 51 -61.94 -20.55 -16.16
CA GLY A 51 -62.06 -21.57 -17.21
C GLY A 51 -62.48 -20.97 -18.56
N THR A 52 -62.03 -19.75 -18.84
CA THR A 52 -62.33 -19.00 -20.07
C THR A 52 -61.14 -18.99 -21.03
N PRO A 53 -61.36 -19.01 -22.35
CA PRO A 53 -60.29 -18.99 -23.33
C PRO A 53 -59.55 -17.65 -23.40
N VAL A 54 -60.19 -16.55 -22.95
CA VAL A 54 -59.65 -15.21 -23.01
C VAL A 54 -59.64 -14.57 -21.63
N ALA A 55 -58.53 -13.90 -21.31
CA ALA A 55 -58.39 -13.01 -20.17
C ALA A 55 -57.48 -11.84 -20.55
N LEU A 56 -57.72 -10.65 -19.99
CA LEU A 56 -56.97 -9.44 -20.30
C LEU A 56 -56.71 -8.64 -19.03
N PHE A 57 -55.54 -7.98 -18.96
CA PHE A 57 -55.33 -6.84 -18.09
C PHE A 57 -55.27 -5.60 -18.96
N THR A 58 -56.25 -4.71 -18.77
CA THR A 58 -56.54 -3.58 -19.64
C THR A 58 -56.42 -2.28 -18.87
N LEU A 59 -55.81 -1.26 -19.48
CA LEU A 59 -55.79 0.12 -18.99
C LEU A 59 -56.68 0.98 -19.90
N ILE A 60 -57.45 1.89 -19.30
CA ILE A 60 -58.45 2.69 -20.04
C ILE A 60 -57.94 4.12 -20.21
N ASP A 61 -57.51 4.45 -21.42
CA ASP A 61 -57.01 5.78 -21.80
C ASP A 61 -58.18 6.68 -22.26
N THR A 62 -57.89 7.84 -22.83
CA THR A 62 -58.86 8.86 -23.22
C THR A 62 -59.83 8.34 -24.30
N ASP A 63 -59.33 7.75 -25.38
CA ASP A 63 -60.09 7.30 -26.55
C ASP A 63 -59.93 5.79 -26.86
N ARG A 64 -58.99 5.12 -26.19
CA ARG A 64 -58.70 3.70 -26.35
C ARG A 64 -58.69 2.91 -25.04
N GLN A 65 -58.81 1.59 -25.16
CA GLN A 65 -58.42 0.63 -24.13
C GLN A 65 -57.15 -0.07 -24.59
N TRP A 66 -56.11 -0.08 -23.76
CA TRP A 66 -54.82 -0.68 -24.08
C TRP A 66 -54.58 -1.93 -23.24
N PHE A 67 -54.11 -3.01 -23.87
CA PHE A 67 -53.96 -4.30 -23.21
C PHE A 67 -52.52 -4.48 -22.73
N LYS A 68 -52.27 -4.18 -21.44
CA LYS A 68 -50.96 -4.37 -20.78
C LYS A 68 -50.55 -5.85 -20.80
N SER A 69 -51.52 -6.76 -20.68
CA SER A 69 -51.31 -8.19 -20.81
C SER A 69 -52.58 -8.90 -21.31
N ARG A 70 -52.41 -10.02 -22.02
CA ARG A 70 -53.49 -10.73 -22.71
C ARG A 70 -53.22 -12.23 -22.87
N VAL A 71 -54.28 -13.03 -22.75
CA VAL A 71 -54.33 -14.46 -23.10
C VAL A 71 -55.51 -14.70 -24.04
N GLY A 72 -55.30 -15.44 -25.12
CA GLY A 72 -56.36 -15.88 -26.04
C GLY A 72 -56.88 -14.82 -27.03
N LEU A 73 -56.27 -13.63 -27.08
CA LEU A 73 -56.61 -12.55 -28.01
C LEU A 73 -55.34 -12.02 -28.68
N GLU A 74 -55.32 -11.81 -30.00
CA GLU A 74 -54.13 -11.31 -30.73
C GLU A 74 -54.02 -9.79 -30.79
N VAL A 75 -55.13 -9.08 -30.64
CA VAL A 75 -55.19 -7.61 -30.69
C VAL A 75 -54.57 -7.01 -29.41
N HIS A 76 -53.96 -5.82 -29.52
CA HIS A 76 -53.25 -5.14 -28.43
C HIS A 76 -53.98 -3.92 -27.83
N GLU A 77 -54.98 -3.39 -28.53
CA GLU A 77 -55.82 -2.29 -28.05
C GLU A 77 -57.18 -2.31 -28.76
N GLY A 78 -58.14 -1.53 -28.24
CA GLY A 78 -59.44 -1.36 -28.89
C GLY A 78 -60.03 0.03 -28.63
N ALA A 79 -61.05 0.42 -29.39
CA ALA A 79 -61.75 1.68 -29.19
C ALA A 79 -62.45 1.71 -27.81
N ARG A 80 -62.26 2.78 -27.04
CA ARG A 80 -62.89 2.92 -25.72
C ARG A 80 -64.42 2.95 -25.81
N SER A 81 -64.96 3.57 -26.86
CA SER A 81 -66.40 3.66 -27.13
C SER A 81 -67.10 2.31 -27.28
N GLU A 82 -66.33 1.25 -27.56
CA GLU A 82 -66.83 -0.12 -27.75
C GLU A 82 -66.44 -1.06 -26.60
N SER A 83 -65.75 -0.54 -25.58
CA SER A 83 -65.11 -1.34 -24.53
C SER A 83 -66.07 -1.77 -23.42
N PHE A 84 -66.13 -3.09 -23.15
CA PHE A 84 -66.76 -3.61 -21.94
C PHE A 84 -66.00 -3.16 -20.67
N CYS A 85 -64.67 -3.03 -20.78
CA CYS A 85 -63.79 -2.57 -19.72
C CYS A 85 -64.08 -1.12 -19.28
N GLY A 86 -64.42 -0.22 -20.22
CA GLY A 86 -64.81 1.15 -19.92
C GLY A 86 -66.09 1.28 -19.10
N HIS A 87 -66.98 0.26 -19.16
CA HIS A 87 -68.16 0.19 -18.30
C HIS A 87 -67.83 -0.38 -16.92
N ALA A 88 -66.84 -1.27 -16.82
CA ALA A 88 -66.47 -1.91 -15.57
C ALA A 88 -65.74 -0.96 -14.61
N ILE A 89 -65.00 0.04 -15.11
CA ILE A 89 -64.30 1.02 -14.25
C ILE A 89 -65.23 2.04 -13.58
N GLN A 90 -66.54 2.03 -13.86
CA GLN A 90 -67.48 2.98 -13.29
C GLN A 90 -67.64 2.79 -11.76
N PRO A 91 -67.85 3.87 -10.97
CA PRO A 91 -68.18 3.76 -9.56
C PRO A 91 -69.44 2.90 -9.33
N PRO A 92 -69.52 2.05 -8.29
CA PRO A 92 -68.64 1.97 -7.10
C PRO A 92 -67.40 1.05 -7.24
N HIS A 93 -66.89 0.80 -8.46
CA HIS A 93 -65.73 -0.07 -8.72
C HIS A 93 -65.95 -1.53 -8.26
N GLU A 94 -67.19 -2.01 -8.42
CA GLU A 94 -67.56 -3.41 -8.19
C GLU A 94 -67.33 -4.28 -9.43
N PRO A 95 -67.20 -5.61 -9.28
CA PRO A 95 -67.14 -6.52 -10.42
C PRO A 95 -68.30 -6.33 -11.39
N PHE A 96 -67.99 -6.13 -12.67
CA PHE A 96 -68.96 -5.94 -13.73
C PHE A 96 -69.09 -7.21 -14.56
N ILE A 97 -70.22 -7.91 -14.43
CA ILE A 97 -70.45 -9.23 -15.04
C ILE A 97 -71.64 -9.17 -15.99
N VAL A 98 -71.41 -9.59 -17.23
CA VAL A 98 -72.40 -9.77 -18.29
C VAL A 98 -72.44 -11.25 -18.66
N ASN A 99 -73.48 -11.93 -18.20
CA ASN A 99 -73.63 -13.39 -18.39
C ASN A 99 -73.91 -13.77 -19.85
N ASP A 100 -74.58 -12.89 -20.61
CA ASP A 100 -74.91 -13.06 -22.03
C ASP A 100 -75.12 -11.68 -22.69
N SER A 101 -74.10 -11.17 -23.38
CA SER A 101 -74.09 -9.83 -24.01
C SER A 101 -75.08 -9.71 -25.16
N SER A 102 -75.45 -10.82 -25.82
CA SER A 102 -76.44 -10.83 -26.90
C SER A 102 -77.85 -10.47 -26.43
N LYS A 103 -78.07 -10.56 -25.10
CA LYS A 103 -79.32 -10.21 -24.42
C LYS A 103 -79.22 -8.97 -23.56
N ASP A 104 -78.03 -8.37 -23.43
CA ASP A 104 -77.80 -7.17 -22.65
C ASP A 104 -78.05 -5.94 -23.53
N GLU A 105 -79.04 -5.11 -23.20
CA GLU A 105 -79.43 -3.94 -24.01
C GLU A 105 -78.26 -2.97 -24.29
N ARG A 106 -77.22 -2.97 -23.45
CA ARG A 106 -76.03 -2.12 -23.62
C ARG A 106 -75.05 -2.66 -24.65
N PHE A 107 -75.01 -3.99 -24.83
CA PHE A 107 -73.99 -4.68 -25.63
C PHE A 107 -74.56 -5.53 -26.77
N ALA A 108 -75.88 -5.70 -26.86
CA ALA A 108 -76.52 -6.52 -27.88
C ALA A 108 -76.19 -6.05 -29.31
N ASP A 109 -76.02 -4.73 -29.49
CA ASP A 109 -75.63 -4.12 -30.77
C ASP A 109 -74.12 -3.80 -30.88
N ASN A 110 -73.31 -4.16 -29.88
CA ASN A 110 -71.87 -3.86 -29.85
C ASN A 110 -71.11 -4.68 -30.93
N PRO A 111 -70.14 -4.07 -31.65
CA PRO A 111 -69.33 -4.77 -32.66
C PRO A 111 -68.65 -6.05 -32.17
N TRP A 112 -68.16 -6.06 -30.93
CA TRP A 112 -67.52 -7.24 -30.32
C TRP A 112 -68.51 -8.35 -29.99
N THR A 113 -69.79 -8.03 -29.78
CA THR A 113 -70.86 -9.03 -29.57
C THR A 113 -71.31 -9.67 -30.89
N LYS A 114 -71.25 -8.92 -32.02
CA LYS A 114 -71.75 -9.35 -33.34
C LYS A 114 -70.66 -9.79 -34.33
N GLY A 115 -69.39 -9.65 -33.97
CA GLY A 115 -68.24 -9.97 -34.83
C GLY A 115 -67.99 -11.47 -35.03
N ASP A 116 -66.94 -11.78 -35.80
CA ASP A 116 -66.59 -13.17 -36.18
C ASP A 116 -66.14 -14.04 -34.99
N THR A 117 -65.68 -13.41 -33.91
CA THR A 117 -65.39 -14.06 -32.61
C THR A 117 -66.18 -13.32 -31.53
N PRO A 118 -67.44 -13.68 -31.28
CA PRO A 118 -68.33 -12.86 -30.46
C PRO A 118 -67.96 -12.93 -28.98
N VAL A 119 -67.89 -11.78 -28.32
CA VAL A 119 -67.82 -11.65 -26.86
C VAL A 119 -69.22 -11.84 -26.31
N VAL A 120 -69.56 -13.06 -25.88
CA VAL A 120 -70.89 -13.42 -25.34
C VAL A 120 -70.91 -13.34 -23.82
N PHE A 121 -69.83 -13.73 -23.17
CA PHE A 121 -69.64 -13.59 -21.73
C PHE A 121 -68.50 -12.63 -21.43
N TYR A 122 -68.70 -11.75 -20.45
CA TYR A 122 -67.68 -10.83 -19.95
C TYR A 122 -67.78 -10.72 -18.42
N ALA A 123 -66.66 -10.81 -17.72
CA ALA A 123 -66.55 -10.41 -16.32
C ALA A 123 -65.30 -9.56 -16.13
N GLY A 124 -65.46 -8.31 -15.72
CA GLY A 124 -64.38 -7.35 -15.49
C GLY A 124 -64.29 -6.93 -14.04
N PHE A 125 -63.09 -6.96 -13.50
CA PHE A 125 -62.77 -6.59 -12.12
C PHE A 125 -61.93 -5.31 -12.17
N PRO A 126 -62.41 -4.19 -11.59
CA PRO A 126 -61.70 -2.93 -11.63
C PRO A 126 -60.33 -3.03 -10.95
N VAL A 127 -59.31 -2.50 -11.62
CA VAL A 127 -57.98 -2.35 -11.07
C VAL A 127 -57.85 -0.92 -10.57
N VAL A 128 -57.86 -0.79 -9.25
CA VAL A 128 -57.89 0.47 -8.53
C VAL A 128 -56.50 0.79 -7.99
N THR A 129 -56.04 2.01 -8.21
CA THR A 129 -54.77 2.51 -7.68
C THR A 129 -54.89 2.88 -6.20
N GLU A 130 -53.77 3.16 -5.54
CA GLU A 130 -53.75 3.67 -4.16
C GLU A 130 -54.48 5.01 -4.00
N ARG A 131 -54.58 5.79 -5.08
CA ARG A 131 -55.34 7.05 -5.11
C ARG A 131 -56.84 6.83 -5.29
N ASN A 132 -57.30 5.57 -5.24
CA ASN A 132 -58.69 5.15 -5.35
C ASN A 132 -59.33 5.45 -6.73
N HIS A 133 -58.53 5.44 -7.80
CA HIS A 133 -59.03 5.56 -9.17
C HIS A 133 -58.96 4.21 -9.90
N ALA A 134 -60.07 3.81 -10.54
CA ALA A 134 -60.08 2.63 -11.40
C ALA A 134 -59.46 2.94 -12.77
N VAL A 135 -58.16 2.72 -12.91
CA VAL A 135 -57.40 3.02 -14.14
C VAL A 135 -57.51 1.93 -15.20
N GLY A 136 -58.00 0.75 -14.83
CA GLY A 136 -58.06 -0.41 -15.71
C GLY A 136 -58.95 -1.53 -15.18
N THR A 137 -58.89 -2.68 -15.84
CA THR A 137 -59.66 -3.88 -15.49
C THR A 137 -58.85 -5.14 -15.72
N LEU A 138 -58.96 -6.10 -14.80
CA LEU A 138 -58.64 -7.49 -15.07
C LEU A 138 -59.94 -8.18 -15.50
N CYS A 139 -60.03 -8.66 -16.74
CA CYS A 139 -61.26 -9.24 -17.26
C CYS A 139 -61.08 -10.63 -17.87
N VAL A 140 -62.16 -11.40 -17.90
CA VAL A 140 -62.26 -12.72 -18.51
C VAL A 140 -63.43 -12.75 -19.49
N ILE A 141 -63.24 -13.41 -20.64
CA ILE A 141 -64.13 -13.33 -21.79
C ILE A 141 -64.38 -14.71 -22.38
N ASP A 142 -65.60 -14.96 -22.85
CA ASP A 142 -65.94 -16.16 -23.62
C ASP A 142 -66.98 -15.89 -24.73
N SER A 143 -67.02 -16.79 -25.71
CA SER A 143 -67.97 -16.86 -26.82
C SER A 143 -69.27 -17.61 -26.50
N VAL A 144 -69.40 -18.13 -25.28
CA VAL A 144 -70.62 -18.76 -24.77
C VAL A 144 -71.09 -18.10 -23.47
N PRO A 145 -72.40 -18.09 -23.16
CA PRO A 145 -72.89 -17.56 -21.90
C PRO A 145 -72.32 -18.32 -20.70
N ARG A 146 -71.97 -17.60 -19.62
CA ARG A 146 -71.45 -18.18 -18.38
C ARG A 146 -72.01 -17.51 -17.14
N THR A 147 -71.83 -18.16 -16.00
CA THR A 147 -72.10 -17.59 -14.67
C THR A 147 -70.96 -18.02 -13.75
N LEU A 148 -70.30 -17.05 -13.12
CA LEU A 148 -69.20 -17.32 -12.19
C LEU A 148 -69.73 -17.72 -10.81
N THR A 149 -69.00 -18.60 -10.13
CA THR A 149 -69.22 -18.90 -8.72
C THR A 149 -68.67 -17.78 -7.83
N THR A 150 -69.17 -17.67 -6.59
CA THR A 150 -68.65 -16.68 -5.62
C THR A 150 -67.15 -16.81 -5.40
N ALA A 151 -66.62 -18.04 -5.30
CA ALA A 151 -65.19 -18.29 -5.14
C ALA A 151 -64.35 -17.78 -6.33
N GLN A 152 -64.87 -17.88 -7.56
CA GLN A 152 -64.21 -17.34 -8.74
C GLN A 152 -64.23 -15.81 -8.75
N ILE A 153 -65.35 -15.21 -8.36
CA ILE A 153 -65.48 -13.74 -8.24
C ILE A 153 -64.48 -13.20 -7.21
N ASP A 154 -64.39 -13.83 -6.04
CA ASP A 154 -63.46 -13.43 -4.98
C ASP A 154 -61.99 -13.57 -5.42
N ALA A 155 -61.64 -14.68 -6.06
CA ALA A 155 -60.29 -14.94 -6.54
C ALA A 155 -59.86 -13.97 -7.65
N LEU A 156 -60.74 -13.69 -8.63
CA LEU A 156 -60.47 -12.70 -9.69
C LEU A 156 -60.38 -11.28 -9.13
N GLY A 157 -61.20 -10.94 -8.13
CA GLY A 157 -61.10 -9.68 -7.41
C GLY A 157 -59.76 -9.53 -6.66
N ALA A 158 -59.23 -10.60 -6.08
CA ALA A 158 -57.90 -10.59 -5.45
C ALA A 158 -56.78 -10.35 -6.47
N LEU A 159 -56.85 -10.97 -7.65
CA LEU A 159 -55.88 -10.73 -8.73
C LEU A 159 -55.94 -9.28 -9.26
N ALA A 160 -57.14 -8.70 -9.35
CA ALA A 160 -57.30 -7.29 -9.75
C ALA A 160 -56.68 -6.33 -8.72
N LYS A 161 -56.82 -6.62 -7.42
CA LYS A 161 -56.12 -5.87 -6.37
C LYS A 161 -54.60 -5.99 -6.48
N GLN A 162 -54.10 -7.19 -6.77
CA GLN A 162 -52.66 -7.41 -6.97
C GLN A 162 -52.13 -6.65 -8.18
N ALA A 163 -52.89 -6.58 -9.29
CA ALA A 163 -52.56 -5.73 -10.42
C ALA A 163 -52.44 -4.25 -10.00
N GLY A 164 -53.36 -3.76 -9.15
CA GLY A 164 -53.31 -2.41 -8.59
C GLY A 164 -52.05 -2.14 -7.76
N SER A 165 -51.63 -3.10 -6.93
CA SER A 165 -50.38 -3.00 -6.16
C SER A 165 -49.13 -2.99 -7.04
N LEU A 166 -49.12 -3.77 -8.13
CA LEU A 166 -48.00 -3.75 -9.10
C LEU A 166 -47.88 -2.40 -9.81
N LEU A 167 -49.00 -1.74 -10.11
CA LEU A 167 -48.98 -0.37 -10.64
C LEU A 167 -48.36 0.62 -9.65
N GLY A 168 -48.66 0.47 -8.35
CA GLY A 168 -48.04 1.27 -7.28
C GLY A 168 -46.51 1.10 -7.23
N LEU A 169 -46.04 -0.15 -7.24
CA LEU A 169 -44.60 -0.46 -7.26
C LEU A 169 -43.89 0.07 -8.51
N HIS A 170 -44.55 0.04 -9.67
CA HIS A 170 -43.99 0.60 -10.91
C HIS A 170 -43.73 2.10 -10.78
N ARG A 171 -44.69 2.86 -10.23
CA ARG A 171 -44.56 4.29 -9.98
C ARG A 171 -43.39 4.60 -9.02
N ASP A 172 -43.29 3.84 -7.93
CA ASP A 172 -42.23 4.08 -6.93
C ASP A 172 -40.84 3.79 -7.51
N LYS A 173 -40.72 2.77 -8.38
CA LYS A 173 -39.49 2.49 -9.14
C LYS A 173 -39.10 3.65 -10.07
N LEU A 174 -40.06 4.28 -10.74
CA LEU A 174 -39.78 5.43 -11.61
C LEU A 174 -39.24 6.61 -10.80
N ALA A 175 -39.86 6.94 -9.68
CA ALA A 175 -39.43 8.02 -8.79
C ALA A 175 -37.98 7.82 -8.31
N LEU A 176 -37.65 6.61 -7.83
CA LEU A 176 -36.30 6.28 -7.39
C LEU A 176 -35.26 6.36 -8.52
N SER A 177 -35.64 5.93 -9.73
CA SER A 177 -34.74 5.98 -10.89
C SER A 177 -34.43 7.40 -11.36
N ALA A 178 -35.36 8.35 -11.16
CA ALA A 178 -35.16 9.76 -11.46
C ALA A 178 -34.22 10.40 -10.44
N GLU A 179 -34.43 10.15 -9.14
CA GLU A 179 -33.59 10.64 -8.05
C GLU A 179 -32.13 10.17 -8.19
N LEU A 180 -31.92 8.90 -8.54
CA LEU A 180 -30.57 8.35 -8.77
C LEU A 180 -29.84 9.03 -9.94
N ARG A 181 -30.56 9.44 -10.99
CA ARG A 181 -29.95 10.17 -12.12
C ARG A 181 -29.52 11.57 -11.73
N GLU A 182 -30.28 12.26 -10.88
CA GLU A 182 -29.90 13.59 -10.41
C GLU A 182 -28.65 13.54 -9.52
N VAL A 183 -28.58 12.57 -8.61
CA VAL A 183 -27.40 12.35 -7.75
C VAL A 183 -26.15 12.05 -8.60
N ASN A 184 -26.25 11.17 -9.59
CA ASN A 184 -25.13 10.83 -10.47
C ASN A 184 -24.66 12.01 -11.34
N ALA A 185 -25.57 12.88 -11.78
CA ALA A 185 -25.22 14.07 -12.58
C ALA A 185 -24.51 15.14 -11.75
N ALA A 186 -24.81 15.25 -10.45
CA ALA A 186 -24.09 16.12 -9.53
C ALA A 186 -22.67 15.59 -9.27
N ALA A 187 -22.53 14.29 -9.00
CA ALA A 187 -21.23 13.65 -8.78
C ALA A 187 -20.28 13.80 -9.98
N ALA A 188 -20.78 13.67 -11.21
CA ALA A 188 -19.97 13.82 -12.42
C ALA A 188 -19.39 15.25 -12.63
N LYS A 189 -20.06 16.29 -12.10
CA LYS A 189 -19.53 17.67 -12.14
C LYS A 189 -18.41 17.89 -11.14
N ASP A 190 -18.55 17.31 -9.96
CA ASP A 190 -17.51 17.36 -8.92
C ASP A 190 -16.29 16.55 -9.34
N GLU A 191 -16.48 15.41 -10.00
CA GLU A 191 -15.38 14.63 -10.61
C GLU A 191 -14.62 15.43 -11.67
N LEU A 192 -15.31 16.09 -12.60
CA LEU A 192 -14.66 16.91 -13.64
C LEU A 192 -13.89 18.10 -13.04
N TRP A 193 -14.43 18.75 -12.01
CA TRP A 193 -13.74 19.86 -11.35
C TRP A 193 -12.45 19.39 -10.66
N VAL A 194 -12.48 18.22 -10.03
CA VAL A 194 -11.31 17.59 -9.37
C VAL A 194 -10.28 17.06 -10.38
N GLU A 195 -10.72 16.65 -11.57
CA GLU A 195 -9.82 16.28 -12.66
C GLU A 195 -9.05 17.50 -13.19
N GLU A 196 -9.69 18.67 -13.26
CA GLU A 196 -9.11 19.89 -13.81
C GLU A 196 -8.43 20.80 -12.77
N HIS A 197 -8.75 20.69 -11.48
CA HIS A 197 -8.22 21.56 -10.43
C HIS A 197 -7.70 20.81 -9.20
N ASP A 198 -6.57 21.26 -8.67
CA ASP A 198 -6.00 20.79 -7.41
C ASP A 198 -6.84 21.29 -6.22
N LYS A 199 -7.33 20.37 -5.38
CA LYS A 199 -8.20 20.70 -4.23
C LYS A 199 -7.55 21.63 -3.21
N LEU A 200 -6.23 21.61 -3.07
CA LEU A 200 -5.53 22.38 -2.04
C LEU A 200 -5.28 23.83 -2.46
N THR A 201 -4.84 24.02 -3.71
CA THR A 201 -4.39 25.32 -4.24
C THR A 201 -5.40 25.96 -5.17
N SER A 202 -6.43 25.23 -5.61
CA SER A 202 -7.39 25.62 -6.67
C SER A 202 -6.75 25.94 -8.02
N LEU A 203 -5.45 25.69 -8.18
CA LEU A 203 -4.75 25.79 -9.45
C LEU A 203 -5.19 24.64 -10.37
N ALA A 204 -4.90 24.79 -11.66
CA ALA A 204 -5.12 23.73 -12.62
C ALA A 204 -4.30 22.46 -12.26
N THR A 205 -4.73 21.29 -12.74
CA THR A 205 -3.93 20.06 -12.71
C THR A 205 -3.00 19.98 -13.91
N LEU A 206 -2.05 19.05 -13.88
CA LEU A 206 -1.17 18.76 -15.02
C LEU A 206 -1.96 18.49 -16.31
N THR A 207 -3.10 17.78 -16.21
CA THR A 207 -3.97 17.44 -17.35
C THR A 207 -4.46 18.66 -18.12
N VAL A 208 -4.70 19.80 -17.44
CA VAL A 208 -5.10 21.04 -18.11
C VAL A 208 -3.94 21.65 -18.90
N ILE A 209 -2.72 21.59 -18.36
CA ILE A 209 -1.52 22.03 -19.09
C ILE A 209 -1.26 21.12 -20.29
N GLU A 210 -1.29 19.80 -20.12
CA GLU A 210 -1.13 18.82 -21.21
C GLU A 210 -2.11 19.08 -22.35
N ARG A 211 -3.41 19.19 -22.03
CA ARG A 211 -4.45 19.51 -23.02
C ARG A 211 -4.23 20.87 -23.67
N ARG A 212 -3.69 21.86 -22.96
CA ARG A 212 -3.37 23.17 -23.55
C ARG A 212 -2.20 23.08 -24.51
N VAL A 213 -1.15 22.33 -24.15
CA VAL A 213 0.00 22.03 -24.99
C VAL A 213 -0.46 21.26 -26.24
N ASP A 214 -1.28 20.22 -26.10
CA ASP A 214 -1.86 19.46 -27.22
C ASP A 214 -2.73 20.31 -28.14
N ASN A 215 -3.48 21.27 -27.61
CA ASN A 215 -4.26 22.19 -28.44
C ASN A 215 -3.39 23.17 -29.22
N LEU A 216 -2.25 23.58 -28.65
CA LEU A 216 -1.25 24.36 -29.39
C LEU A 216 -0.63 23.52 -30.52
N VAL A 217 -0.53 22.19 -30.35
CA VAL A 217 -0.09 21.24 -31.38
C VAL A 217 -1.15 20.96 -32.45
N GLY A 218 -2.40 20.75 -32.03
CA GLY A 218 -3.50 20.30 -32.87
C GLY A 218 -4.15 21.40 -33.71
N ALA A 219 -3.87 22.67 -33.41
CA ALA A 219 -4.32 23.81 -34.22
C ALA A 219 -3.56 23.85 -35.57
N LEU A 220 -4.12 23.12 -36.54
CA LEU A 220 -3.75 23.00 -37.95
C LEU A 220 -3.14 24.28 -38.60
N GLY A 221 -1.89 24.17 -39.09
CA GLY A 221 -1.42 24.81 -40.33
C GLY A 221 -0.58 26.10 -40.25
N GLU A 222 0.73 25.95 -40.48
CA GLU A 222 1.71 26.96 -40.95
C GLU A 222 2.27 28.02 -39.99
N GLN A 223 1.85 28.13 -38.73
CA GLN A 223 2.61 28.87 -37.71
C GLN A 223 2.79 28.08 -36.41
N GLU A 224 4.02 27.59 -36.18
CA GLU A 224 4.45 27.11 -34.87
C GLU A 224 4.26 28.24 -33.86
N THR A 225 3.29 28.10 -32.96
CA THR A 225 3.10 29.06 -31.87
C THR A 225 4.15 28.72 -30.80
N PRO A 226 5.12 29.61 -30.53
CA PRO A 226 6.19 29.31 -29.59
C PRO A 226 5.60 29.13 -28.18
N ALA A 227 6.19 28.23 -27.41
CA ALA A 227 5.73 27.91 -26.06
C ALA A 227 6.92 27.65 -25.14
N ALA A 228 6.77 27.98 -23.87
CA ALA A 228 7.74 27.72 -22.83
C ALA A 228 7.05 27.11 -21.61
N VAL A 229 7.70 26.13 -20.99
CA VAL A 229 7.29 25.54 -19.72
C VAL A 229 8.36 25.80 -18.69
N ILE A 230 7.93 26.29 -17.52
CA ILE A 230 8.76 26.42 -16.32
C ILE A 230 8.21 25.43 -15.30
N TRP A 231 8.98 24.40 -14.99
CA TRP A 231 8.67 23.42 -13.95
C TRP A 231 9.35 23.83 -12.64
N ILE A 232 8.62 23.82 -11.53
CA ILE A 232 9.08 24.27 -10.22
C ILE A 232 8.94 23.11 -9.23
N LYS A 233 10.06 22.68 -8.62
CA LYS A 233 10.09 21.68 -7.55
C LYS A 233 10.51 22.33 -6.22
N LEU A 234 9.96 21.84 -5.11
CA LEU A 234 10.36 22.25 -3.76
C LEU A 234 11.06 21.08 -3.04
N PRO A 235 12.38 20.85 -3.26
CA PRO A 235 13.09 19.68 -2.76
C PRO A 235 13.11 19.58 -1.23
N GLU A 236 13.22 20.71 -0.53
CA GLU A 236 13.30 20.79 0.94
C GLU A 236 11.93 20.93 1.61
N PHE A 237 10.83 20.86 0.85
CA PHE A 237 9.49 21.05 1.44
C PHE A 237 9.12 19.95 2.45
N GLY A 238 9.70 18.76 2.32
CA GLY A 238 9.55 17.69 3.32
C GLY A 238 9.97 18.14 4.71
N GLU A 239 11.07 18.91 4.81
CA GLU A 239 11.58 19.46 6.07
C GLU A 239 10.67 20.56 6.61
N VAL A 240 10.17 21.43 5.73
CA VAL A 240 9.21 22.49 6.08
C VAL A 240 7.91 21.89 6.61
N SER A 241 7.39 20.84 5.97
CA SER A 241 6.17 20.14 6.42
C SER A 241 6.40 19.35 7.71
N ALA A 242 7.60 18.78 7.90
CA ALA A 242 7.96 18.09 9.14
C ALA A 242 8.09 19.06 10.33
N LEU A 243 8.60 20.28 10.07
CA LEU A 243 8.81 21.32 11.08
C LEU A 243 7.52 22.05 11.50
N LEU A 244 6.62 22.33 10.54
CA LEU A 244 5.43 23.16 10.76
C LEU A 244 4.13 22.34 10.91
N GLY A 245 4.15 21.05 10.56
CA GLY A 245 2.99 20.16 10.50
C GLY A 245 2.18 20.33 9.20
N HIS A 246 1.37 19.32 8.85
CA HIS A 246 0.71 19.23 7.55
C HIS A 246 -0.21 20.42 7.22
N LEU A 247 -1.00 20.92 8.18
CA LEU A 247 -1.91 22.06 7.94
C LEU A 247 -1.15 23.37 7.66
N ALA A 248 0.00 23.58 8.29
CA ALA A 248 0.85 24.73 8.02
C ALA A 248 1.64 24.54 6.72
N GLY A 249 2.07 23.31 6.41
CA GLY A 249 2.61 22.95 5.10
C GLY A 249 1.61 23.26 3.97
N ASP A 250 0.34 22.92 4.15
CA ASP A 250 -0.73 23.25 3.22
C ASP A 250 -0.90 24.76 3.03
N ALA A 251 -0.77 25.54 4.11
CA ALA A 251 -0.78 27.00 4.04
C ALA A 251 0.44 27.56 3.30
N VAL A 252 1.63 26.98 3.52
CA VAL A 252 2.85 27.30 2.76
C VAL A 252 2.65 26.98 1.27
N LEU A 253 2.08 25.83 0.91
CA LEU A 253 1.82 25.48 -0.50
C LEU A 253 0.83 26.42 -1.17
N ARG A 254 -0.22 26.85 -0.46
CA ARG A 254 -1.14 27.90 -0.94
C ARG A 254 -0.43 29.25 -1.11
N ALA A 255 0.47 29.61 -0.19
CA ALA A 255 1.26 30.82 -0.30
C ALA A 255 2.23 30.76 -1.47
N VAL A 256 2.93 29.64 -1.67
CA VAL A 256 3.79 29.39 -2.83
C VAL A 256 3.00 29.50 -4.14
N ALA A 257 1.82 28.86 -4.21
CA ALA A 257 0.94 28.96 -5.37
C ALA A 257 0.57 30.41 -5.69
N ALA A 258 0.13 31.17 -4.69
CA ALA A 258 -0.21 32.59 -4.85
C ALA A 258 0.99 33.46 -5.24
N THR A 259 2.18 33.18 -4.68
CA THR A 259 3.42 33.88 -5.03
C THR A 259 3.81 33.60 -6.47
N ILE A 260 3.78 32.35 -6.93
CA ILE A 260 4.07 32.00 -8.33
C ILE A 260 3.06 32.69 -9.24
N ASP A 261 1.76 32.60 -8.95
CA ASP A 261 0.69 33.20 -9.77
C ASP A 261 0.89 34.73 -9.92
N SER A 262 1.29 35.42 -8.84
CA SER A 262 1.57 36.86 -8.88
C SER A 262 2.78 37.25 -9.74
N CYS A 263 3.67 36.30 -10.04
CA CYS A 263 4.85 36.49 -10.89
C CYS A 263 4.54 36.21 -12.37
N LEU A 264 3.40 35.61 -12.69
CA LEU A 264 3.05 35.22 -14.05
C LEU A 264 2.34 36.35 -14.81
N PRO A 265 2.63 36.52 -16.12
CA PRO A 265 1.91 37.46 -16.96
C PRO A 265 0.47 37.00 -17.24
N ALA A 266 -0.42 37.95 -17.52
CA ALA A 266 -1.81 37.65 -17.86
C ALA A 266 -1.88 36.76 -19.12
N GLY A 267 -2.52 35.60 -19.00
CA GLY A 267 -2.63 34.61 -20.08
C GLY A 267 -1.67 33.41 -19.94
N ALA A 268 -0.73 33.45 -19.00
CA ALA A 268 -0.01 32.26 -18.56
C ALA A 268 -0.94 31.30 -17.80
N LEU A 269 -0.64 30.01 -17.83
CA LEU A 269 -1.37 28.97 -17.11
C LEU A 269 -0.48 28.38 -16.02
N LEU A 270 -0.95 28.38 -14.77
CA LEU A 270 -0.28 27.76 -13.64
C LEU A 270 -1.03 26.51 -13.20
N ALA A 271 -0.30 25.41 -13.03
CA ALA A 271 -0.83 24.17 -12.48
C ALA A 271 0.01 23.68 -11.30
N ARG A 272 -0.65 22.95 -10.41
CA ARG A 272 0.04 22.07 -9.46
C ARG A 272 0.11 20.66 -10.06
N THR A 273 1.32 20.16 -10.26
CA THR A 273 1.57 18.90 -10.99
C THR A 273 1.73 17.71 -10.06
N ALA A 274 2.22 17.93 -8.83
CA ALA A 274 2.35 16.92 -7.79
C ALA A 274 2.33 17.56 -6.39
N ALA A 275 2.54 16.74 -5.35
CA ALA A 275 2.49 17.18 -3.95
C ALA A 275 3.34 18.44 -3.66
N THR A 276 4.54 18.54 -4.26
CA THR A 276 5.48 19.66 -4.04
C THR A 276 5.99 20.25 -5.35
N SER A 277 5.22 20.11 -6.44
CA SER A 277 5.62 20.52 -7.78
C SER A 277 4.54 21.33 -8.49
N PHE A 278 4.98 22.32 -9.25
CA PHE A 278 4.16 23.23 -10.03
C PHE A 278 4.71 23.35 -11.45
N ALA A 279 3.87 23.74 -12.40
CA ALA A 279 4.31 24.06 -13.76
C ALA A 279 3.58 25.30 -14.27
N ALA A 280 4.33 26.20 -14.90
CA ALA A 280 3.80 27.37 -15.59
C ALA A 280 4.00 27.22 -17.10
N LEU A 281 2.93 27.42 -17.86
CA LEU A 281 2.93 27.41 -19.32
C LEU A 281 2.78 28.85 -19.86
N LEU A 282 3.72 29.25 -20.70
CA LEU A 282 3.75 30.52 -21.43
C LEU A 282 3.61 30.20 -22.92
N ALA A 283 2.61 30.76 -23.60
CA ALA A 283 2.34 30.47 -25.01
C ALA A 283 2.31 31.74 -25.87
N GLY A 284 2.70 31.63 -27.13
CA GLY A 284 2.81 32.74 -28.06
C GLY A 284 3.91 33.72 -27.66
N GLU A 285 3.63 35.02 -27.77
CA GLU A 285 4.58 36.10 -27.43
C GLU A 285 5.09 36.01 -25.97
N LEU A 286 4.28 35.44 -25.05
CA LEU A 286 4.68 35.27 -23.64
C LEU A 286 5.86 34.31 -23.45
N SER A 287 6.12 33.41 -24.41
CA SER A 287 7.22 32.45 -24.31
C SER A 287 8.61 33.11 -24.39
N GLU A 288 8.70 34.32 -24.95
CA GLU A 288 9.96 35.10 -25.00
C GLU A 288 10.38 35.60 -23.61
N ASP A 289 9.44 35.76 -22.69
CA ASP A 289 9.67 36.24 -21.33
C ASP A 289 10.04 35.12 -20.33
N ALA A 290 10.16 33.86 -20.79
CA ALA A 290 10.32 32.69 -19.92
C ALA A 290 11.54 32.78 -18.98
N ASP A 291 12.65 33.36 -19.44
CA ASP A 291 13.82 33.61 -18.60
C ASP A 291 13.53 34.59 -17.46
N ALA A 292 12.95 35.75 -17.80
CA ALA A 292 12.63 36.79 -16.84
C ALA A 292 11.59 36.29 -15.81
N VAL A 293 10.61 35.49 -16.25
CA VAL A 293 9.60 34.89 -15.38
C VAL A 293 10.23 33.87 -14.43
N ALA A 294 11.11 32.98 -14.91
CA ALA A 294 11.79 32.00 -14.06
C ALA A 294 12.67 32.67 -12.99
N GLU A 295 13.42 33.70 -13.36
CA GLU A 295 14.22 34.50 -12.42
C GLU A 295 13.34 35.21 -11.38
N THR A 296 12.19 35.75 -11.80
CA THR A 296 11.24 36.42 -10.92
C THR A 296 10.62 35.44 -9.91
N ILE A 297 10.22 34.25 -10.36
CA ILE A 297 9.67 33.19 -9.48
C ILE A 297 10.74 32.73 -8.48
N LEU A 298 11.96 32.47 -8.93
CA LEU A 298 13.06 32.05 -8.06
C LEU A 298 13.31 33.11 -6.97
N ALA A 299 13.40 34.39 -7.35
CA ALA A 299 13.64 35.47 -6.41
C ALA A 299 12.49 35.66 -5.41
N ALA A 300 11.24 35.56 -5.87
CA ALA A 300 10.06 35.74 -5.03
C ALA A 300 9.90 34.62 -4.00
N LEU A 301 10.16 33.37 -4.38
CA LEU A 301 10.08 32.22 -3.47
C LEU A 301 11.28 32.12 -2.52
N SER A 302 12.46 32.58 -2.95
CA SER A 302 13.67 32.63 -2.12
C SER A 302 13.63 33.75 -1.06
N ALA A 303 12.61 34.61 -1.08
CA ALA A 303 12.32 35.56 -0.02
C ALA A 303 11.32 34.97 1.00
N PRO A 304 11.30 35.46 2.25
CA PRO A 304 10.29 35.07 3.23
C PRO A 304 8.87 35.27 2.67
N LEU A 305 8.07 34.19 2.66
CA LEU A 305 6.69 34.25 2.22
C LEU A 305 5.87 35.18 3.16
N PRO A 306 4.81 35.86 2.68
CA PRO A 306 4.06 36.81 3.48
C PRO A 306 3.56 36.23 4.81
N GLU A 307 3.80 36.97 5.92
CA GLU A 307 3.44 36.56 7.30
C GLU A 307 1.95 36.21 7.45
N SER A 308 1.07 36.89 6.69
CA SER A 308 -0.38 36.67 6.68
C SER A 308 -0.82 35.26 6.25
N SER A 309 0.08 34.47 5.67
CA SER A 309 -0.25 33.21 5.00
C SER A 309 0.70 32.05 5.34
N ALA A 310 1.96 32.32 5.72
CA ALA A 310 2.96 31.28 5.94
C ALA A 310 4.02 31.61 7.02
N GLY A 311 3.78 32.61 7.88
CA GLY A 311 4.66 32.89 9.03
C GLY A 311 6.10 33.30 8.70
N GLY A 312 6.37 33.82 7.49
CA GLY A 312 7.72 34.27 7.10
C GLY A 312 8.67 33.15 6.68
N VAL A 313 8.16 31.96 6.35
CA VAL A 313 8.95 30.82 5.88
C VAL A 313 9.56 31.11 4.51
N THR A 314 10.86 30.85 4.38
CA THR A 314 11.56 30.87 3.09
C THR A 314 11.61 29.47 2.50
N VAL A 315 11.35 29.33 1.21
CA VAL A 315 11.53 28.06 0.48
C VAL A 315 12.56 28.24 -0.62
N LEU A 316 13.39 27.23 -0.88
CA LEU A 316 14.35 27.26 -1.97
C LEU A 316 13.83 26.40 -3.12
N PRO A 317 13.28 27.00 -4.20
CA PRO A 317 12.76 26.24 -5.32
C PRO A 317 13.89 25.78 -6.24
N ALA A 318 13.66 24.69 -6.96
CA ALA A 318 14.48 24.25 -8.08
C ALA A 318 13.65 24.35 -9.36
N LEU A 319 14.12 25.13 -10.33
CA LEU A 319 13.37 25.44 -11.55
C LEU A 319 14.02 24.81 -12.77
N GLY A 320 13.19 24.22 -13.62
CA GLY A 320 13.55 23.73 -14.94
C GLY A 320 12.79 24.47 -16.00
N LYS A 321 13.47 24.92 -17.06
CA LYS A 321 12.84 25.66 -18.16
C LYS A 321 13.07 24.92 -19.46
N ALA A 322 12.02 24.79 -20.28
CA ALA A 322 12.14 24.32 -21.66
C ALA A 322 11.35 25.26 -22.60
N THR A 323 11.89 25.53 -23.78
CA THR A 323 11.29 26.43 -24.78
C THR A 323 11.22 25.74 -26.15
N VAL A 324 10.08 25.86 -26.84
CA VAL A 324 9.92 25.47 -28.23
C VAL A 324 10.31 26.67 -29.09
N GLY A 325 11.50 26.63 -29.67
CA GLY A 325 11.98 27.72 -30.53
C GLY A 325 13.34 27.56 -31.21
N LYS A 326 14.20 26.58 -30.83
CA LYS A 326 15.52 26.39 -31.47
C LYS A 326 16.03 24.94 -31.60
N ALA A 327 15.33 23.95 -31.05
CA ALA A 327 15.67 22.53 -31.20
C ALA A 327 14.39 21.75 -31.55
N GLN A 328 14.54 20.67 -32.32
CA GLN A 328 13.45 19.81 -32.81
C GLN A 328 12.80 18.98 -31.69
N VAL A 329 12.25 19.66 -30.69
CA VAL A 329 11.58 19.03 -29.55
C VAL A 329 10.08 19.13 -29.81
N THR A 330 9.42 17.98 -29.89
CA THR A 330 7.96 17.88 -29.96
C THR A 330 7.34 18.44 -28.68
N HIS A 331 6.09 18.89 -28.74
CA HIS A 331 5.46 19.55 -27.60
C HIS A 331 5.19 18.61 -26.40
N ALA A 332 5.09 17.28 -26.63
CA ALA A 332 5.07 16.29 -25.55
C ALA A 332 6.43 16.20 -24.82
N GLU A 333 7.52 16.38 -25.57
CA GLU A 333 8.88 16.44 -25.01
C GLU A 333 9.14 17.78 -24.28
N LEU A 334 8.33 18.84 -24.50
CA LEU A 334 8.48 20.13 -23.84
C LEU A 334 8.22 20.06 -22.32
N LEU A 335 7.10 19.46 -21.91
CA LEU A 335 6.75 19.29 -20.49
C LEU A 335 7.80 18.43 -19.78
N LEU A 336 8.16 17.32 -20.43
CA LEU A 336 9.15 16.38 -19.95
C LEU A 336 10.53 17.03 -19.79
N ALA A 337 10.98 17.77 -20.81
CA ALA A 337 12.25 18.48 -20.77
C ALA A 337 12.31 19.50 -19.63
N ALA A 338 11.23 20.24 -19.37
CA ALA A 338 11.16 21.18 -18.26
C ALA A 338 11.19 20.47 -16.89
N GLU A 339 10.45 19.36 -16.74
CA GLU A 339 10.47 18.58 -15.49
C GLU A 339 11.85 18.01 -15.18
N VAL A 340 12.52 17.46 -16.19
CA VAL A 340 13.86 16.88 -16.04
C VAL A 340 14.87 17.94 -15.65
N ALA A 341 14.84 19.10 -16.33
CA ALA A 341 15.67 20.23 -15.97
C ALA A 341 15.44 20.68 -14.51
N ALA A 342 14.20 20.66 -14.02
CA ALA A 342 13.90 21.01 -12.63
C ALA A 342 14.44 19.96 -11.64
N SER A 343 14.44 18.69 -12.06
CA SER A 343 15.03 17.61 -11.27
C SER A 343 16.55 17.71 -11.21
N GLU A 344 17.20 18.08 -12.31
CA GLU A 344 18.63 18.37 -12.36
C GLU A 344 18.98 19.55 -11.44
N ALA A 345 18.21 20.65 -11.53
CA ALA A 345 18.33 21.81 -10.65
C ALA A 345 18.27 21.40 -9.17
N ALA A 346 17.35 20.52 -8.79
CA ALA A 346 17.19 20.04 -7.42
C ALA A 346 18.41 19.24 -6.90
N THR A 347 19.14 18.55 -7.78
CA THR A 347 20.34 17.77 -7.40
C THR A 347 21.62 18.60 -7.30
N LEU A 348 21.70 19.71 -8.04
CA LEU A 348 22.87 20.58 -8.02
C LEU A 348 22.94 21.39 -6.73
N ALA A 349 21.88 22.16 -6.47
CA ALA A 349 21.65 22.89 -5.22
C ALA A 349 20.21 23.46 -5.21
N PRO A 350 19.58 23.60 -4.03
CA PRO A 350 18.36 24.40 -3.90
C PRO A 350 18.56 25.85 -4.39
N GLY A 351 17.54 26.44 -5.01
CA GLY A 351 17.61 27.82 -5.50
C GLY A 351 18.30 27.99 -6.87
N GLN A 352 18.22 27.00 -7.76
CA GLN A 352 18.82 27.01 -9.10
C GLN A 352 17.76 27.01 -10.21
N ILE A 353 18.13 27.56 -11.38
CA ILE A 353 17.39 27.44 -12.64
C ILE A 353 18.27 26.66 -13.61
N VAL A 354 17.73 25.59 -14.20
CA VAL A 354 18.38 24.82 -15.28
C VAL A 354 17.51 24.92 -16.53
N GLU A 355 18.14 25.18 -17.67
CA GLU A 355 17.50 25.12 -18.98
C GLU A 355 17.71 23.75 -19.60
N ALA A 356 16.64 23.16 -20.14
CA ALA A 356 16.70 21.85 -20.77
C ALA A 356 17.64 21.87 -21.98
N SER A 357 18.67 21.02 -21.94
CA SER A 357 19.60 20.80 -23.03
C SER A 357 19.30 19.48 -23.76
N GLU A 358 19.85 19.31 -24.98
CA GLU A 358 19.80 18.02 -25.70
C GLU A 358 20.40 16.87 -24.86
N GLU A 359 21.40 17.16 -24.01
CA GLU A 359 22.03 16.17 -23.13
C GLU A 359 21.12 15.78 -21.95
N THR A 360 20.38 16.74 -21.40
CA THR A 360 19.37 16.54 -20.35
C THR A 360 18.20 15.68 -20.86
N ALA A 361 17.72 15.96 -22.09
CA ALA A 361 16.70 15.16 -22.76
C ALA A 361 17.19 13.73 -23.07
N ALA A 362 18.42 13.57 -23.56
CA ALA A 362 19.01 12.26 -23.83
C ALA A 362 19.14 11.40 -22.55
N ARG A 363 19.55 12.01 -21.43
CA ARG A 363 19.67 11.33 -20.13
C ARG A 363 18.32 10.87 -19.58
N HIS A 364 17.25 11.62 -19.83
CA HIS A 364 15.90 11.21 -19.49
C HIS A 364 15.35 10.11 -20.39
N ILE A 365 15.56 10.21 -21.71
CA ILE A 365 15.22 9.12 -22.66
C ILE A 365 15.92 7.84 -22.23
N GLU A 366 17.16 7.92 -21.75
CA GLU A 366 17.89 6.77 -21.23
C GLU A 366 17.29 6.21 -19.92
N LEU A 367 16.84 7.06 -19.01
CA LEU A 367 16.16 6.65 -17.77
C LEU A 367 14.79 6.01 -18.03
N GLU A 368 13.97 6.61 -18.90
CA GLU A 368 12.66 6.10 -19.29
C GLU A 368 12.80 4.79 -20.07
N ARG A 369 13.74 4.74 -21.03
CA ARG A 369 14.10 3.51 -21.74
C ARG A 369 14.56 2.43 -20.77
N GLY A 370 15.31 2.78 -19.71
CA GLY A 370 15.70 1.87 -18.64
C GLY A 370 14.52 1.30 -17.85
N LEU A 371 13.52 2.12 -17.51
CA LEU A 371 12.30 1.69 -16.83
C LEU A 371 11.43 0.78 -17.71
N ARG A 372 11.25 1.13 -19.00
CA ARG A 372 10.52 0.29 -19.96
C ARG A 372 11.23 -1.03 -20.20
N MET A 373 12.55 -1.01 -20.36
CA MET A 373 13.39 -2.20 -20.48
C MET A 373 13.26 -3.11 -19.25
N ARG A 374 13.21 -2.55 -18.04
CA ARG A 374 12.97 -3.31 -16.81
C ARG A 374 11.64 -4.04 -16.85
N THR A 375 10.56 -3.34 -17.16
CA THR A 375 9.21 -3.94 -17.23
C THR A 375 9.16 -5.04 -18.30
N ALA A 376 9.74 -4.79 -19.47
CA ALA A 376 9.82 -5.77 -20.55
C ALA A 376 10.67 -6.99 -20.15
N LEU A 377 11.78 -6.80 -19.45
CA LEU A 377 12.65 -7.88 -19.00
C LEU A 377 11.96 -8.80 -17.99
N ILE A 378 11.19 -8.23 -17.05
CA ILE A 378 10.39 -9.02 -16.10
C ILE A 378 9.38 -9.91 -16.84
N ALA A 379 8.68 -9.34 -17.83
CA ALA A 379 7.74 -10.08 -18.65
C ALA A 379 8.44 -11.15 -19.50
N ALA A 380 9.60 -10.83 -20.10
CA ALA A 380 10.38 -11.76 -20.92
C ALA A 380 10.89 -12.97 -20.13
N ILE A 381 11.35 -12.76 -18.89
CA ILE A 381 11.78 -13.85 -17.99
C ILE A 381 10.60 -14.79 -17.70
N ALA A 382 9.41 -14.25 -17.44
CA ALA A 382 8.22 -15.06 -17.19
C ALA A 382 7.64 -15.72 -18.45
N GLY A 383 7.77 -15.07 -19.60
CA GLY A 383 7.17 -15.47 -20.88
C GLY A 383 8.02 -16.38 -21.76
N GLY A 384 9.28 -16.65 -21.40
CA GLY A 384 10.18 -17.50 -22.18
C GLY A 384 10.70 -16.86 -23.46
N GLU A 385 10.81 -15.53 -23.50
CA GLU A 385 11.33 -14.78 -24.66
C GLU A 385 12.87 -14.76 -24.73
N LEU A 386 13.53 -15.11 -23.61
CA LEU A 386 14.98 -15.25 -23.57
C LEU A 386 15.41 -16.59 -24.16
N THR A 387 16.50 -16.57 -24.92
CA THR A 387 17.11 -17.75 -25.52
C THR A 387 18.55 -17.90 -25.04
N VAL A 388 19.11 -19.10 -25.10
CA VAL A 388 20.50 -19.38 -24.71
C VAL A 388 21.32 -19.73 -25.95
N ALA A 389 22.52 -19.15 -26.06
CA ALA A 389 23.52 -19.51 -27.06
C ALA A 389 24.74 -20.09 -26.36
N TYR A 390 25.45 -21.00 -27.03
CA TYR A 390 26.55 -21.77 -26.48
C TYR A 390 27.85 -21.44 -27.22
N MET A 391 28.90 -21.13 -26.47
CA MET A 391 30.24 -20.86 -26.99
C MET A 391 31.19 -22.01 -26.59
N PRO A 392 31.95 -22.62 -27.53
CA PRO A 392 32.76 -23.78 -27.21
C PRO A 392 34.02 -23.41 -26.42
N ILE A 393 34.31 -24.20 -25.38
CA ILE A 393 35.58 -24.22 -24.64
C ILE A 393 36.38 -25.42 -25.14
N VAL A 394 37.60 -25.19 -25.62
CA VAL A 394 38.44 -26.24 -26.22
C VAL A 394 39.72 -26.48 -25.43
N ASP A 395 40.24 -27.70 -25.52
CA ASP A 395 41.64 -27.97 -25.21
C ASP A 395 42.51 -27.35 -26.31
N LEU A 396 43.40 -26.42 -25.96
CA LEU A 396 44.21 -25.67 -26.90
C LEU A 396 45.27 -26.54 -27.59
N GLU A 397 45.62 -27.70 -27.03
CA GLU A 397 46.58 -28.63 -27.63
C GLU A 397 45.90 -29.57 -28.63
N THR A 398 44.77 -30.16 -28.26
CA THR A 398 44.05 -31.15 -29.10
C THR A 398 42.98 -30.54 -30.00
N GLU A 399 42.53 -29.32 -29.70
CA GLU A 399 41.36 -28.64 -30.30
C GLU A 399 40.03 -29.39 -30.08
N GLU A 400 39.99 -30.33 -29.15
CA GLU A 400 38.75 -31.01 -28.76
C GLU A 400 37.90 -30.10 -27.86
N VAL A 401 36.58 -30.10 -28.08
CA VAL A 401 35.62 -29.38 -27.23
C VAL A 401 35.53 -30.08 -25.87
N VAL A 402 35.89 -29.37 -24.81
CA VAL A 402 35.92 -29.86 -23.42
C VAL A 402 34.81 -29.27 -22.56
N GLY A 403 34.10 -28.25 -23.05
CA GLY A 403 32.98 -27.62 -22.37
C GLY A 403 32.32 -26.58 -23.27
N SER A 404 31.26 -25.94 -22.80
CA SER A 404 30.66 -24.81 -23.49
C SER A 404 30.07 -23.80 -22.52
N GLU A 405 30.22 -22.51 -22.79
CA GLU A 405 29.61 -21.44 -21.99
C GLU A 405 28.21 -21.09 -22.51
N ALA A 406 27.24 -21.09 -21.60
CA ALA A 406 25.86 -20.69 -21.84
C ALA A 406 25.68 -19.18 -21.68
N LEU A 407 25.24 -18.54 -22.75
CA LEU A 407 25.13 -17.08 -22.85
C LEU A 407 23.69 -16.68 -23.17
N ALA A 408 23.07 -15.90 -22.27
CA ALA A 408 21.72 -15.38 -22.46
C ALA A 408 21.62 -14.45 -23.67
N ARG A 409 20.53 -14.55 -24.43
CA ARG A 409 20.21 -13.74 -25.61
C ARG A 409 18.77 -13.30 -25.55
N TRP A 410 18.55 -12.00 -25.63
CA TRP A 410 17.22 -11.41 -25.61
C TRP A 410 16.94 -10.64 -26.90
N HIS A 411 15.81 -10.97 -27.51
CA HIS A 411 15.24 -10.26 -28.64
C HIS A 411 13.87 -9.74 -28.23
N HIS A 412 13.64 -8.43 -28.34
CA HIS A 412 12.38 -7.79 -27.96
C HIS A 412 11.84 -6.99 -29.14
N GLU A 413 10.51 -6.93 -29.31
CA GLU A 413 9.89 -6.25 -30.46
C GLU A 413 10.24 -4.75 -30.54
N GLU A 414 10.27 -4.05 -29.40
CA GLU A 414 10.60 -2.63 -29.32
C GLU A 414 12.12 -2.35 -29.34
N PHE A 415 12.93 -3.21 -28.72
CA PHE A 415 14.35 -2.95 -28.49
C PHE A 415 15.28 -3.69 -29.48
N GLY A 416 14.75 -4.59 -30.29
CA GLY A 416 15.51 -5.45 -31.19
C GLY A 416 16.39 -6.44 -30.43
N GLN A 417 17.60 -6.69 -30.95
CA GLN A 417 18.59 -7.52 -30.27
C GLN A 417 19.23 -6.70 -29.13
N VAL A 418 18.96 -7.10 -27.88
CA VAL A 418 19.47 -6.39 -26.71
C VAL A 418 20.82 -6.98 -26.30
N ASP A 419 21.80 -6.11 -26.05
CA ASP A 419 23.13 -6.51 -25.58
C ASP A 419 23.03 -7.14 -24.17
N PRO A 420 23.63 -8.34 -23.95
CA PRO A 420 23.68 -8.99 -22.64
C PRO A 420 24.14 -8.08 -21.50
N ALA A 421 25.17 -7.28 -21.71
CA ALA A 421 25.69 -6.39 -20.66
C ALA A 421 24.67 -5.33 -20.24
N ILE A 422 23.74 -4.94 -21.13
CA ILE A 422 22.71 -3.95 -20.82
C ILE A 422 21.60 -4.58 -19.99
N PHE A 423 21.00 -5.69 -20.43
CA PHE A 423 19.84 -6.24 -19.72
C PHE A 423 20.22 -6.98 -18.43
N VAL A 424 21.44 -7.54 -18.32
CA VAL A 424 21.94 -8.09 -17.05
C VAL A 424 22.05 -7.00 -15.98
N ARG A 425 22.63 -5.83 -16.30
CA ARG A 425 22.66 -4.67 -15.39
C ARG A 425 21.27 -4.19 -14.97
N VAL A 426 20.31 -4.24 -15.91
CA VAL A 426 18.91 -3.91 -15.60
C VAL A 426 18.35 -4.94 -14.61
N ALA A 427 18.59 -6.23 -14.83
CA ALA A 427 18.14 -7.31 -13.95
C ALA A 427 18.72 -7.20 -12.53
N GLU A 428 19.99 -6.84 -12.39
CA GLU A 428 20.66 -6.65 -11.10
C GLU A 428 20.02 -5.48 -10.33
N ARG A 429 19.82 -4.33 -10.99
CA ARG A 429 19.21 -3.15 -10.38
C ARG A 429 17.75 -3.35 -10.02
N SER A 430 17.04 -4.23 -10.72
CA SER A 430 15.64 -4.56 -10.43
C SER A 430 15.46 -5.72 -9.46
N GLY A 431 16.54 -6.37 -9.01
CA GLY A 431 16.47 -7.55 -8.15
C GLY A 431 15.91 -8.81 -8.85
N THR A 432 15.93 -8.85 -10.19
CA THR A 432 15.40 -9.97 -10.98
C THR A 432 16.48 -10.84 -11.62
N VAL A 433 17.76 -10.56 -11.34
CA VAL A 433 18.89 -11.32 -11.90
C VAL A 433 18.90 -12.78 -11.45
N GLY A 434 18.49 -13.10 -10.21
CA GLY A 434 18.39 -14.49 -9.77
C GLY A 434 17.37 -15.32 -10.57
N ALA A 435 16.29 -14.69 -11.04
CA ALA A 435 15.31 -15.36 -11.92
C ALA A 435 15.85 -15.56 -13.35
N LEU A 436 16.68 -14.62 -13.83
CA LEU A 436 17.40 -14.74 -15.09
C LEU A 436 18.41 -15.90 -15.04
N ASP A 437 19.23 -15.96 -13.99
CA ASP A 437 20.25 -17.00 -13.81
C ASP A 437 19.61 -18.39 -13.72
N ALA A 438 18.51 -18.53 -12.98
CA ALA A 438 17.77 -19.78 -12.87
C ALA A 438 17.22 -20.26 -14.24
N LEU A 439 16.72 -19.33 -15.07
CA LEU A 439 16.23 -19.64 -16.42
C LEU A 439 17.35 -20.17 -17.31
N VAL A 440 18.51 -19.49 -17.31
CA VAL A 440 19.68 -19.91 -18.10
C VAL A 440 20.21 -21.26 -17.61
N LEU A 441 20.28 -21.47 -16.30
CA LEU A 441 20.72 -22.73 -15.69
C LEU A 441 19.82 -23.90 -16.11
N GLU A 442 18.50 -23.76 -15.99
CA GLU A 442 17.55 -24.80 -16.37
C GLU A 442 17.66 -25.16 -17.86
N GLN A 443 17.73 -24.15 -18.74
CA GLN A 443 17.86 -24.38 -20.18
C GLN A 443 19.20 -25.04 -20.54
N ALA A 444 20.29 -24.64 -19.88
CA ALA A 444 21.64 -25.18 -20.09
C ALA A 444 21.73 -26.65 -19.66
N LEU A 445 21.15 -27.01 -18.50
CA LEU A 445 21.14 -28.39 -18.01
C LEU A 445 20.24 -29.29 -18.86
N GLU A 446 19.09 -28.79 -19.32
CA GLU A 446 18.24 -29.48 -20.28
C GLU A 446 19.00 -29.76 -21.60
N ASP A 447 19.59 -28.72 -22.19
CA ASP A 447 20.33 -28.84 -23.46
C ASP A 447 21.53 -29.78 -23.34
N LEU A 448 22.20 -29.79 -22.18
CA LEU A 448 23.29 -30.72 -21.90
C LEU A 448 22.81 -32.17 -21.76
N SER A 449 21.67 -32.38 -21.08
CA SER A 449 21.07 -33.70 -20.85
C SER A 449 20.60 -34.33 -22.16
N GLU A 450 20.00 -33.51 -23.03
CA GLU A 450 19.56 -33.93 -24.35
C GLU A 450 20.69 -34.04 -25.39
N GLY A 451 21.90 -33.60 -25.03
CA GLY A 451 23.07 -33.66 -25.91
C GLY A 451 23.02 -32.65 -27.06
N ARG A 452 22.31 -31.51 -26.89
CA ARG A 452 22.18 -30.45 -27.90
C ARG A 452 23.39 -29.50 -27.96
N ILE A 453 24.27 -29.54 -26.95
CA ILE A 453 25.44 -28.64 -26.79
C ILE A 453 26.72 -29.23 -27.45
N GLY A 454 26.77 -30.54 -27.70
CA GLY A 454 27.96 -31.19 -28.29
C GLY A 454 29.21 -31.16 -27.41
N ALA A 455 29.09 -30.74 -26.13
CA ALA A 455 30.17 -30.64 -25.17
C ALA A 455 29.91 -31.53 -23.93
N PRO A 456 30.97 -32.00 -23.24
CA PRO A 456 30.81 -32.85 -22.07
C PRO A 456 30.35 -32.08 -20.81
N SER A 457 30.59 -30.77 -20.72
CA SER A 457 30.18 -29.90 -19.61
C SER A 457 29.61 -28.57 -20.12
N VAL A 458 28.93 -27.84 -19.24
CA VAL A 458 28.41 -26.48 -19.51
C VAL A 458 28.81 -25.51 -18.39
N SER A 459 29.20 -24.30 -18.76
CA SER A 459 29.39 -23.17 -17.85
C SER A 459 28.17 -22.24 -17.88
N VAL A 460 27.73 -21.75 -16.73
CA VAL A 460 26.62 -20.80 -16.58
C VAL A 460 27.05 -19.64 -15.69
N ASN A 461 26.81 -18.41 -16.15
CA ASN A 461 27.03 -17.19 -15.38
C ASN A 461 26.02 -17.06 -14.24
N LEU A 462 26.51 -16.66 -13.06
CA LEU A 462 25.73 -16.50 -11.84
C LEU A 462 26.05 -15.16 -11.19
N SER A 463 25.05 -14.28 -11.08
CA SER A 463 25.24 -12.96 -10.46
C SER A 463 25.16 -13.08 -8.93
N PRO A 464 26.17 -12.60 -8.18
CA PRO A 464 26.12 -12.61 -6.71
C PRO A 464 24.92 -11.86 -6.12
N ALA A 465 24.39 -10.85 -6.82
CA ALA A 465 23.21 -10.10 -6.40
C ALA A 465 21.91 -10.95 -6.42
N GLY A 466 21.90 -12.06 -7.16
CA GLY A 466 20.78 -13.01 -7.23
C GLY A 466 20.90 -14.19 -6.26
N LEU A 467 22.02 -14.31 -5.53
CA LEU A 467 22.27 -15.44 -4.63
C LEU A 467 21.48 -15.31 -3.33
N SER A 468 20.87 -16.43 -2.93
CA SER A 468 20.16 -16.56 -1.67
C SER A 468 20.56 -17.86 -0.97
N ALA A 469 20.19 -18.02 0.30
CA ALA A 469 20.42 -19.26 1.05
C ALA A 469 19.77 -20.49 0.39
N ASN A 470 18.74 -20.30 -0.45
CA ASN A 470 18.04 -21.38 -1.14
C ASN A 470 18.71 -21.78 -2.48
N THR A 471 19.67 -21.00 -2.98
CA THR A 471 20.29 -21.24 -4.28
C THR A 471 20.99 -22.61 -4.41
N PRO A 472 21.75 -23.10 -3.41
CA PRO A 472 22.36 -24.44 -3.48
C PRO A 472 21.33 -25.55 -3.68
N GLY A 473 20.23 -25.52 -2.91
CA GLY A 473 19.15 -26.52 -3.03
C GLY A 473 18.40 -26.43 -4.37
N ALA A 474 18.29 -25.23 -4.95
CA ALA A 474 17.72 -25.06 -6.28
C ALA A 474 18.63 -25.70 -7.37
N ILE A 475 19.95 -25.49 -7.29
CA ILE A 475 20.93 -26.09 -8.20
C ILE A 475 20.91 -27.63 -8.09
N GLU A 476 20.91 -28.15 -6.86
CA GLU A 476 20.81 -29.60 -6.60
C GLU A 476 19.55 -30.19 -7.24
N ALA A 477 18.39 -29.55 -7.05
CA ALA A 477 17.14 -29.99 -7.64
C ALA A 477 17.15 -29.96 -9.19
N SER A 478 17.78 -28.96 -9.81
CA SER A 478 17.92 -28.90 -11.27
C SER A 478 18.86 -29.99 -11.81
N LEU A 479 19.99 -30.25 -11.13
CA LEU A 479 20.91 -31.34 -11.49
C LEU A 479 20.22 -32.71 -11.40
N GLU A 480 19.45 -32.95 -10.34
CA GLU A 480 18.67 -34.18 -10.17
C GLU A 480 17.61 -34.34 -11.26
N ARG A 481 16.85 -33.27 -11.54
CA ARG A 481 15.79 -33.26 -12.56
C ARG A 481 16.33 -33.68 -13.94
N TRP A 482 17.47 -33.12 -14.34
CA TRP A 482 18.06 -33.35 -15.66
C TRP A 482 19.07 -34.50 -15.69
N GLN A 483 19.27 -35.19 -14.56
CA GLN A 483 20.19 -36.31 -14.40
C GLN A 483 21.63 -35.98 -14.82
N ILE A 484 22.08 -34.77 -14.47
CA ILE A 484 23.43 -34.28 -14.74
C ILE A 484 24.28 -34.45 -13.48
N THR A 485 25.48 -35.02 -13.62
CA THR A 485 26.45 -35.08 -12.53
C THR A 485 27.06 -33.69 -12.31
N ALA A 486 27.25 -33.30 -11.04
CA ALA A 486 27.66 -31.94 -10.67
C ALA A 486 28.98 -31.49 -11.31
N ASP A 487 29.90 -32.42 -11.58
CA ASP A 487 31.19 -32.18 -12.24
C ASP A 487 31.07 -31.72 -13.70
N ARG A 488 29.87 -31.82 -14.29
CA ARG A 488 29.56 -31.36 -15.65
C ARG A 488 28.99 -29.94 -15.69
N LEU A 489 28.78 -29.31 -14.53
CA LEU A 489 28.35 -27.92 -14.41
C LEU A 489 29.49 -27.07 -13.85
N THR A 490 29.74 -25.95 -14.50
CA THR A 490 30.58 -24.87 -13.99
C THR A 490 29.71 -23.63 -13.75
N LEU A 491 29.85 -23.00 -12.60
CA LEU A 491 29.20 -21.74 -12.28
C LEU A 491 30.24 -20.62 -12.27
N GLU A 492 30.01 -19.61 -13.09
CA GLU A 492 30.92 -18.49 -13.30
C GLU A 492 30.44 -17.28 -12.49
N VAL A 493 31.32 -16.74 -11.65
CA VAL A 493 31.07 -15.53 -10.86
C VAL A 493 32.11 -14.48 -11.21
N THR A 494 31.69 -13.25 -11.46
CA THR A 494 32.61 -12.19 -11.92
C THR A 494 33.42 -11.57 -10.78
N GLU A 495 34.66 -11.17 -11.05
CA GLU A 495 35.53 -10.51 -10.06
C GLU A 495 34.91 -9.23 -9.45
N ARG A 496 34.19 -8.44 -10.27
CA ARG A 496 33.73 -7.08 -9.94
C ARG A 496 32.42 -7.02 -9.16
N SER A 497 31.77 -8.15 -8.87
CA SER A 497 30.42 -8.18 -8.28
C SER A 497 30.38 -8.17 -6.75
N GLY A 498 31.41 -7.60 -6.10
CA GLY A 498 31.41 -7.36 -4.64
C GLY A 498 31.45 -8.63 -3.80
N LEU A 499 32.02 -9.72 -4.33
CA LEU A 499 32.16 -11.04 -3.68
C LEU A 499 32.73 -10.95 -2.25
N THR A 500 33.58 -9.96 -1.99
CA THR A 500 34.27 -9.76 -0.70
C THR A 500 33.60 -8.77 0.23
N ASP A 501 32.70 -7.92 -0.29
CA ASP A 501 31.99 -6.91 0.52
C ASP A 501 30.70 -7.49 1.14
N ASN A 502 30.33 -8.71 0.74
CA ASN A 502 29.13 -9.39 1.21
C ASN A 502 29.49 -10.75 1.85
N PRO A 503 29.65 -10.82 3.19
CA PRO A 503 30.08 -12.02 3.90
C PRO A 503 29.08 -13.19 3.78
N ARG A 504 27.86 -12.95 3.29
CA ARG A 504 26.87 -14.01 3.05
C ARG A 504 27.17 -14.87 1.83
N LEU A 505 28.02 -14.42 0.91
CA LEU A 505 28.25 -15.11 -0.37
C LEU A 505 29.18 -16.32 -0.24
N ALA A 506 30.22 -16.23 0.59
CA ALA A 506 31.20 -17.31 0.73
C ALA A 506 30.55 -18.64 1.20
N PRO A 507 29.71 -18.68 2.25
CA PRO A 507 29.02 -19.92 2.66
C PRO A 507 28.08 -20.49 1.59
N ILE A 508 27.46 -19.63 0.78
CA ILE A 508 26.60 -20.06 -0.32
C ILE A 508 27.44 -20.73 -1.41
N LEU A 509 28.56 -20.12 -1.79
CA LEU A 509 29.49 -20.70 -2.76
C LEU A 509 30.13 -21.99 -2.24
N GLU A 510 30.45 -22.09 -0.95
CA GLU A 510 30.94 -23.32 -0.33
C GLU A 510 29.90 -24.44 -0.39
N SER A 511 28.64 -24.11 -0.09
CA SER A 511 27.52 -25.05 -0.19
C SER A 511 27.31 -25.54 -1.63
N ILE A 512 27.44 -24.64 -2.61
CA ILE A 512 27.41 -25.00 -4.05
C ILE A 512 28.58 -25.89 -4.42
N SER A 513 29.80 -25.56 -3.97
CA SER A 513 31.01 -26.33 -4.22
C SER A 513 30.91 -27.74 -3.62
N ALA A 514 30.29 -27.87 -2.44
CA ALA A 514 30.06 -29.15 -1.76
C ALA A 514 29.16 -30.12 -2.56
N LEU A 515 28.31 -29.62 -3.47
CA LEU A 515 27.55 -30.45 -4.41
C LEU A 515 28.46 -31.13 -5.45
N GLY A 516 29.70 -30.65 -5.61
CA GLY A 516 30.65 -31.10 -6.64
C GLY A 516 30.63 -30.27 -7.91
N VAL A 517 29.98 -29.11 -7.90
CA VAL A 517 29.95 -28.15 -9.01
C VAL A 517 31.27 -27.37 -9.06
N THR A 518 31.78 -27.13 -10.27
CA THR A 518 32.98 -26.30 -10.45
C THR A 518 32.60 -24.84 -10.29
N ILE A 519 33.33 -24.08 -9.46
CA ILE A 519 33.16 -22.63 -9.35
C ILE A 519 34.33 -21.96 -10.04
N ALA A 520 34.01 -21.09 -11.00
CA ALA A 520 34.94 -20.34 -11.82
C ALA A 520 34.87 -18.85 -11.49
N LEU A 521 36.04 -18.23 -11.34
CA LEU A 521 36.16 -16.77 -11.22
C LEU A 521 36.39 -16.17 -12.61
N ASP A 522 35.48 -15.31 -13.04
CA ASP A 522 35.45 -14.67 -14.34
C ASP A 522 36.06 -13.25 -14.33
N ASP A 523 36.50 -12.77 -15.50
CA ASP A 523 37.18 -11.47 -15.74
C ASP A 523 38.52 -11.27 -14.99
N PHE A 524 39.23 -12.34 -14.64
CA PHE A 524 40.43 -12.22 -13.80
C PHE A 524 41.58 -11.48 -14.51
N GLY A 525 41.99 -10.36 -13.90
CA GLY A 525 43.10 -9.51 -14.39
C GLY A 525 42.68 -8.15 -14.96
N ALA A 526 41.37 -7.85 -14.99
CA ALA A 526 40.83 -6.56 -15.44
C ALA A 526 40.66 -5.52 -14.30
N GLY A 527 40.96 -5.86 -13.03
CA GLY A 527 40.68 -5.05 -11.83
C GLY A 527 41.75 -5.10 -10.71
N GLU A 528 41.43 -4.49 -9.56
CA GLU A 528 42.27 -4.44 -8.33
C GLU A 528 42.01 -5.65 -7.41
N THR A 529 42.13 -6.88 -7.90
CA THR A 529 41.88 -8.06 -7.05
C THR A 529 43.08 -8.47 -6.20
N SER A 530 42.78 -8.58 -4.89
CA SER A 530 43.48 -9.31 -3.85
C SER A 530 43.83 -10.76 -4.25
N ILE A 531 45.08 -11.16 -4.46
CA ILE A 531 45.46 -12.61 -4.43
C ILE A 531 44.94 -13.29 -3.15
N ALA A 532 44.70 -12.52 -2.09
CA ALA A 532 44.02 -12.96 -0.87
C ALA A 532 42.66 -13.64 -1.12
N HIS A 533 41.86 -13.16 -2.08
CA HIS A 533 40.48 -13.64 -2.29
C HIS A 533 40.43 -15.04 -2.93
N LEU A 534 41.45 -15.40 -3.72
CA LEU A 534 41.60 -16.75 -4.29
C LEU A 534 41.84 -17.83 -3.20
N ARG A 535 42.17 -17.42 -1.97
CA ARG A 535 42.42 -18.33 -0.86
C ARG A 535 41.19 -18.55 0.03
N GLU A 536 40.28 -17.59 0.07
CA GLU A 536 39.12 -17.59 0.97
C GLU A 536 37.86 -18.15 0.31
N LEU A 537 37.78 -18.09 -1.03
CA LEU A 537 36.64 -18.59 -1.78
C LEU A 537 36.92 -19.99 -2.36
N PRO A 538 35.91 -20.87 -2.49
CA PRO A 538 36.04 -22.22 -3.05
C PRO A 538 36.15 -22.21 -4.59
N ILE A 539 37.06 -21.38 -5.12
CA ILE A 539 37.31 -21.23 -6.56
C ILE A 539 38.18 -22.38 -7.04
N THR A 540 37.71 -23.07 -8.07
CA THR A 540 38.38 -24.22 -8.67
C THR A 540 38.85 -23.96 -10.11
N GLN A 541 38.32 -22.89 -10.73
CA GLN A 541 38.70 -22.46 -12.07
C GLN A 541 38.82 -20.93 -12.14
N LEU A 542 39.69 -20.44 -13.02
CA LEU A 542 39.97 -19.02 -13.21
C LEU A 542 39.98 -18.72 -14.70
N LYS A 543 39.17 -17.75 -15.14
CA LYS A 543 39.09 -17.32 -16.54
C LYS A 543 39.90 -16.03 -16.73
N LEU A 544 40.83 -16.05 -17.69
CA LEU A 544 41.66 -14.90 -18.05
C LEU A 544 40.88 -13.99 -18.99
N ASP A 545 40.73 -12.73 -18.59
CA ASP A 545 39.95 -11.72 -19.34
C ASP A 545 40.47 -11.46 -20.77
N LEU A 546 39.53 -11.12 -21.67
CA LEU A 546 39.78 -10.80 -23.08
C LEU A 546 40.80 -9.66 -23.25
N SER A 547 40.85 -8.67 -22.35
CA SER A 547 41.81 -7.56 -22.49
C SER A 547 43.26 -8.03 -22.43
N LEU A 548 43.55 -9.01 -21.55
CA LEU A 548 44.87 -9.61 -21.43
C LEU A 548 45.26 -10.41 -22.69
N ILE A 549 44.29 -11.06 -23.33
CA ILE A 549 44.51 -11.84 -24.55
C ILE A 549 44.66 -10.91 -25.76
N SER A 550 43.87 -9.85 -25.84
CA SER A 550 43.92 -8.86 -26.92
C SER A 550 45.27 -8.13 -26.96
N ASP A 551 45.85 -7.84 -25.79
CA ASP A 551 47.17 -7.19 -25.68
C ASP A 551 48.34 -8.06 -26.21
N LEU A 552 48.10 -9.35 -26.47
CA LEU A 552 49.10 -10.22 -27.11
C LEU A 552 49.33 -9.87 -28.59
N ASP A 553 48.44 -9.13 -29.24
CA ASP A 553 48.66 -8.68 -30.61
C ASP A 553 49.24 -7.25 -30.69
N GLY A 554 49.36 -6.58 -29.52
CA GLY A 554 49.81 -5.20 -29.39
C GLY A 554 51.32 -5.01 -29.17
N PRO A 555 51.78 -3.74 -29.10
CA PRO A 555 53.18 -3.42 -28.82
C PRO A 555 53.67 -3.90 -27.44
N ASP A 556 52.76 -4.19 -26.52
CA ASP A 556 53.03 -4.67 -25.17
C ASP A 556 52.93 -6.21 -25.02
N HIS A 557 52.90 -6.97 -26.13
CA HIS A 557 52.77 -8.44 -26.14
C HIS A 557 53.66 -9.17 -25.11
N HIS A 558 54.92 -8.77 -24.95
CA HIS A 558 55.83 -9.39 -23.98
C HIS A 558 55.37 -9.22 -22.53
N ARG A 559 54.75 -8.10 -22.19
CA ARG A 559 54.22 -7.81 -20.86
C ARG A 559 52.93 -8.60 -20.63
N ALA A 560 52.02 -8.60 -21.60
CA ALA A 560 50.79 -9.39 -21.55
C ALA A 560 51.10 -10.89 -21.37
N LEU A 561 52.05 -11.43 -22.15
CA LEU A 561 52.49 -12.82 -22.01
C LEU A 561 53.11 -13.12 -20.64
N ALA A 562 53.89 -12.19 -20.08
CA ALA A 562 54.48 -12.35 -18.74
C ALA A 562 53.42 -12.37 -17.63
N VAL A 563 52.39 -11.53 -17.74
CA VAL A 563 51.25 -11.51 -16.81
C VAL A 563 50.45 -12.81 -16.93
N ALA A 564 50.07 -13.21 -18.15
CA ALA A 564 49.37 -14.48 -18.39
C ALA A 564 50.15 -15.69 -17.85
N THR A 565 51.48 -15.72 -18.05
CA THR A 565 52.36 -16.77 -17.50
C THR A 565 52.37 -16.76 -15.97
N SER A 566 52.41 -15.57 -15.36
CA SER A 566 52.41 -15.43 -13.90
C SER A 566 51.09 -15.91 -13.29
N ILE A 567 49.96 -15.57 -13.90
CA ILE A 567 48.64 -16.03 -13.48
C ILE A 567 48.52 -17.55 -13.66
N ALA A 568 48.98 -18.10 -14.78
CA ALA A 568 48.98 -19.54 -15.03
C ALA A 568 49.83 -20.32 -14.01
N ILE A 569 50.97 -19.77 -13.57
CA ILE A 569 51.79 -20.35 -12.51
C ILE A 569 51.09 -20.25 -11.15
N LEU A 570 50.46 -19.11 -10.85
CA LEU A 570 49.70 -18.89 -9.62
C LEU A 570 48.54 -19.88 -9.50
N ALA A 571 47.68 -19.95 -10.51
CA ALA A 571 46.54 -20.86 -10.57
C ALA A 571 47.00 -22.31 -10.35
N ARG A 572 48.02 -22.76 -11.08
CA ARG A 572 48.61 -24.10 -10.91
C ARG A 572 49.15 -24.35 -9.50
N SER A 573 49.76 -23.35 -8.88
CA SER A 573 50.31 -23.47 -7.52
C SER A 573 49.22 -23.57 -6.45
N LEU A 574 48.05 -22.98 -6.72
CA LEU A 574 46.85 -23.07 -5.88
C LEU A 574 45.98 -24.30 -6.21
N GLY A 575 46.31 -25.07 -7.25
CA GLY A 575 45.49 -26.18 -7.72
C GLY A 575 44.23 -25.75 -8.48
N ILE A 576 44.18 -24.49 -8.92
CA ILE A 576 43.09 -23.88 -9.69
C ILE A 576 43.39 -24.06 -11.19
N GLU A 577 42.38 -24.43 -11.97
CA GLU A 577 42.50 -24.53 -13.42
C GLU A 577 42.36 -23.17 -14.10
N ALA A 578 43.21 -22.86 -15.08
CA ALA A 578 43.11 -21.62 -15.86
C ALA A 578 42.46 -21.87 -17.24
N VAL A 579 41.55 -20.99 -17.64
CA VAL A 579 40.92 -20.94 -18.96
C VAL A 579 41.17 -19.55 -19.57
N ALA A 580 41.50 -19.46 -20.86
CA ALA A 580 41.71 -18.17 -21.53
C ALA A 580 40.54 -17.76 -22.41
N GLU A 581 40.11 -16.52 -22.32
CA GLU A 581 38.97 -15.98 -23.08
C GLU A 581 39.36 -15.08 -24.23
N GLY A 582 38.52 -15.05 -25.27
CA GLY A 582 38.71 -14.10 -26.35
C GLY A 582 39.88 -14.43 -27.29
N ILE A 583 40.20 -15.71 -27.46
CA ILE A 583 41.20 -16.14 -28.44
C ILE A 583 40.60 -16.04 -29.86
N GLU A 584 41.11 -15.10 -30.64
CA GLU A 584 40.70 -14.84 -32.01
C GLU A 584 41.73 -15.33 -33.04
N THR A 585 43.02 -15.42 -32.64
CA THR A 585 44.11 -15.74 -33.56
C THR A 585 44.92 -16.96 -33.14
N LEU A 586 45.50 -17.66 -34.13
CA LEU A 586 46.43 -18.78 -33.87
C LEU A 586 47.67 -18.34 -33.09
N GLN A 587 48.07 -17.07 -33.20
CA GLN A 587 49.21 -16.51 -32.49
C GLN A 587 48.91 -16.36 -31.00
N GLN A 588 47.74 -15.81 -30.65
CA GLN A 588 47.25 -15.74 -29.27
C GLN A 588 47.15 -17.15 -28.66
N LYS A 589 46.57 -18.11 -29.40
CA LYS A 589 46.50 -19.52 -29.01
C LYS A 589 47.87 -20.09 -28.63
N GLN A 590 48.88 -19.90 -29.49
CA GLN A 590 50.24 -20.41 -29.24
C GLN A 590 50.90 -19.72 -28.04
N ALA A 591 50.68 -18.42 -27.87
CA ALA A 591 51.22 -17.65 -26.76
C ALA A 591 50.65 -18.14 -25.41
N ILE A 592 49.34 -18.34 -25.34
CA ILE A 592 48.64 -18.82 -24.13
C ILE A 592 48.97 -20.27 -23.80
N LEU A 593 49.07 -21.13 -24.81
CA LEU A 593 49.55 -22.50 -24.62
C LEU A 593 50.99 -22.52 -24.07
N SER A 594 51.85 -21.62 -24.56
CA SER A 594 53.23 -21.47 -24.07
C SER A 594 53.31 -20.90 -22.65
N ALA A 595 52.34 -20.08 -22.25
CA ALA A 595 52.19 -19.59 -20.87
C ALA A 595 51.74 -20.69 -19.90
N GLY A 596 51.30 -21.85 -20.42
CA GLY A 596 50.94 -23.03 -19.62
C GLY A 596 49.44 -23.15 -19.33
N VAL A 597 48.60 -22.39 -20.04
CA VAL A 597 47.14 -22.51 -20.00
C VAL A 597 46.69 -23.50 -21.09
N ARG A 598 45.87 -24.49 -20.72
CA ARG A 598 45.50 -25.58 -21.64
C ARG A 598 44.09 -25.47 -22.21
N ARG A 599 43.20 -24.72 -21.57
CA ARG A 599 41.82 -24.53 -22.02
C ARG A 599 41.63 -23.09 -22.49
N GLY A 600 40.78 -22.90 -23.50
CA GLY A 600 40.40 -21.56 -23.90
C GLY A 600 39.19 -21.51 -24.82
N GLN A 601 38.67 -20.30 -24.97
CA GLN A 601 37.50 -19.99 -25.78
C GLN A 601 37.72 -18.72 -26.59
N GLY A 602 36.99 -18.55 -27.68
CA GLY A 602 37.07 -17.37 -28.53
C GLY A 602 36.58 -17.60 -29.95
N LEU A 603 36.53 -16.53 -30.74
CA LEU A 603 36.05 -16.57 -32.13
C LEU A 603 36.85 -17.50 -33.03
N LEU A 604 38.10 -17.82 -32.66
CA LEU A 604 38.93 -18.80 -33.36
C LEU A 604 38.27 -20.19 -33.41
N PHE A 605 37.53 -20.56 -32.37
CA PHE A 605 36.96 -21.90 -32.20
C PHE A 605 35.46 -21.95 -32.52
N GLY A 606 34.76 -20.83 -32.42
CA GLY A 606 33.36 -20.70 -32.81
C GLY A 606 32.70 -19.49 -32.16
N ALA A 607 31.79 -18.84 -32.90
CA ALA A 607 30.92 -17.83 -32.32
C ALA A 607 29.80 -18.49 -31.51
N PRO A 608 29.21 -17.79 -30.51
CA PRO A 608 28.06 -18.29 -29.77
C PRO A 608 26.92 -18.71 -30.71
N ALA A 609 26.48 -19.96 -30.62
CA ALA A 609 25.47 -20.54 -31.50
C ALA A 609 24.34 -21.21 -30.70
N ARG A 610 23.15 -21.32 -31.27
CA ARG A 610 22.05 -22.07 -30.62
C ARG A 610 22.37 -23.56 -30.61
N ALA A 611 21.87 -24.26 -29.59
CA ALA A 611 21.97 -25.71 -29.51
C ALA A 611 21.28 -26.36 -30.72
N THR A 612 21.92 -27.36 -31.34
CA THR A 612 21.35 -28.10 -32.47
C THR A 612 21.52 -29.59 -32.24
N SER A 613 20.53 -30.39 -32.64
CA SER A 613 20.41 -31.81 -32.27
C SER A 613 21.38 -32.77 -33.00
N ASP A 614 22.35 -32.25 -33.77
CA ASP A 614 23.06 -33.05 -34.78
C ASP A 614 24.57 -33.27 -34.52
N ASP A 615 25.14 -32.81 -33.40
CA ASP A 615 26.60 -32.88 -33.19
C ASP A 615 27.03 -33.91 -32.12
N ARG A 616 27.27 -35.17 -32.56
CA ARG A 616 27.89 -36.23 -31.75
C ARG A 616 29.30 -36.55 -32.27
N ARG A 617 30.35 -36.08 -31.60
CA ARG A 617 31.72 -36.62 -31.73
C ARG A 617 32.35 -36.92 -30.36
N SER A 618 33.08 -38.04 -30.30
CA SER A 618 33.48 -38.79 -29.09
C SER A 618 34.93 -38.52 -28.70
N THR A 619 35.27 -38.41 -27.41
CA THR A 619 36.66 -38.29 -26.90
C THR A 619 36.92 -39.15 -25.65
N SER A 620 38.19 -39.54 -25.42
CA SER A 620 38.66 -40.45 -24.35
C SER A 620 39.99 -39.97 -23.72
N HIS A 621 40.12 -39.98 -22.37
CA HIS A 621 41.22 -39.47 -21.52
C HIS A 621 42.41 -40.43 -21.23
N PRO A 622 43.59 -39.96 -20.72
CA PRO A 622 43.96 -40.08 -19.27
C PRO A 622 45.02 -39.11 -18.59
N SER A 623 44.77 -38.76 -17.31
CA SER A 623 45.52 -38.57 -16.01
C SER A 623 46.97 -38.02 -15.75
N ALA A 624 47.10 -37.15 -14.69
CA ALA A 624 47.90 -37.24 -13.42
C ALA A 624 49.11 -36.29 -13.04
N SER A 625 48.91 -35.42 -12.00
CA SER A 625 49.63 -35.24 -10.66
C SER A 625 51.06 -34.58 -10.47
N PRO A 626 51.52 -34.17 -9.24
CA PRO A 626 51.79 -32.76 -8.80
C PRO A 626 53.12 -32.47 -8.00
N ALA A 627 53.40 -31.23 -7.53
CA ALA A 627 54.33 -30.91 -6.38
C ALA A 627 54.42 -29.43 -5.86
N THR A 628 54.09 -29.25 -4.56
CA THR A 628 54.71 -28.52 -3.39
C THR A 628 55.14 -27.01 -3.30
N ASN A 629 54.69 -26.42 -2.15
CA ASN A 629 54.88 -25.14 -1.38
C ASN A 629 56.34 -24.80 -0.89
N PRO A 630 56.75 -23.60 -0.34
CA PRO A 630 56.19 -22.86 0.84
C PRO A 630 56.31 -21.29 0.86
N LEU A 631 55.61 -20.57 1.77
CA LEU A 631 56.18 -19.50 2.65
C LEU A 631 55.14 -18.73 3.52
N ALA A 632 55.52 -18.44 4.77
CA ALA A 632 54.77 -17.69 5.79
C ALA A 632 55.49 -16.38 6.17
N LYS A 633 54.77 -15.24 6.18
CA LYS A 633 55.02 -13.98 6.93
C LYS A 633 54.08 -12.83 6.46
N VAL A 634 52.81 -12.81 6.87
CA VAL A 634 51.91 -11.63 6.66
C VAL A 634 50.90 -11.42 7.82
N SER A 635 50.96 -12.21 8.90
CA SER A 635 49.80 -12.42 9.80
C SER A 635 49.44 -11.30 10.81
N THR A 636 50.16 -10.18 10.89
CA THR A 636 49.98 -9.24 12.03
C THR A 636 49.08 -8.04 11.74
N ASP A 637 49.03 -7.55 10.50
CA ASP A 637 48.28 -6.33 10.17
C ASP A 637 46.77 -6.59 9.98
N PHE A 638 46.38 -7.82 9.61
CA PHE A 638 44.99 -8.20 9.38
C PHE A 638 44.15 -8.20 10.66
N PHE A 639 44.72 -8.62 11.79
CA PHE A 639 43.98 -8.79 13.05
C PHE A 639 43.42 -7.47 13.60
N GLU A 640 44.07 -6.33 13.31
CA GLU A 640 43.63 -5.01 13.77
C GLU A 640 42.77 -4.25 12.73
N SER A 641 42.76 -4.68 11.46
CA SER A 641 42.06 -3.97 10.38
C SER A 641 40.66 -4.50 10.09
N THR A 642 40.21 -5.56 10.80
CA THR A 642 38.87 -6.12 10.62
C THR A 642 37.76 -5.23 11.22
N PRO A 643 36.60 -5.09 10.54
CA PRO A 643 35.45 -4.38 11.08
C PRO A 643 34.72 -5.16 12.18
N ASP A 644 34.88 -6.49 12.21
CA ASP A 644 34.27 -7.37 13.22
C ASP A 644 35.09 -7.45 14.51
N LEU A 645 34.43 -7.84 15.60
CA LEU A 645 35.06 -8.10 16.89
C LEU A 645 35.81 -9.42 16.81
N THR A 646 37.13 -9.36 16.59
CA THR A 646 37.97 -10.56 16.45
C THR A 646 38.72 -10.82 17.75
N CYS A 647 38.65 -12.05 18.25
CA CYS A 647 39.37 -12.46 19.44
C CYS A 647 40.04 -13.83 19.28
N ILE A 648 41.12 -14.02 20.03
CA ILE A 648 41.70 -15.33 20.32
C ILE A 648 41.46 -15.58 21.80
N ALA A 649 40.92 -16.74 22.16
CA ALA A 649 40.63 -17.14 23.52
C ALA A 649 41.29 -18.49 23.87
N ASP A 650 41.55 -18.69 25.15
CA ASP A 650 41.95 -19.96 25.74
C ASP A 650 40.91 -20.31 26.81
N GLY A 651 40.06 -21.27 26.50
CA GLY A 651 38.89 -21.59 27.32
C GLY A 651 37.93 -20.40 27.43
N ASP A 652 37.71 -19.91 28.65
CA ASP A 652 36.79 -18.80 28.97
C ASP A 652 37.48 -17.42 29.06
N ARG A 653 38.74 -17.33 28.64
CA ARG A 653 39.54 -16.10 28.75
C ARG A 653 40.05 -15.63 27.40
N PHE A 654 39.97 -14.32 27.17
CA PHE A 654 40.58 -13.70 26.01
C PHE A 654 42.11 -13.66 26.14
N VAL A 655 42.79 -14.10 25.09
CA VAL A 655 44.25 -14.05 24.94
C VAL A 655 44.67 -12.87 24.08
N ARG A 656 43.86 -12.56 23.05
CA ARG A 656 44.09 -11.41 22.16
C ARG A 656 42.76 -10.86 21.68
N LEU A 657 42.63 -9.54 21.64
CA LEU A 657 41.45 -8.81 21.17
C LEU A 657 41.92 -7.74 20.18
N ASN A 658 41.14 -7.50 19.13
CA ASN A 658 41.33 -6.31 18.30
C ASN A 658 40.65 -5.09 18.96
N SER A 659 41.01 -3.88 18.52
CA SER A 659 40.57 -2.63 19.18
C SER A 659 39.05 -2.43 19.25
N ARG A 660 38.27 -3.15 18.42
CA ARG A 660 36.81 -3.07 18.36
C ARG A 660 36.11 -3.53 19.63
N TRP A 661 36.72 -4.43 20.40
CA TRP A 661 36.17 -4.91 21.66
C TRP A 661 36.00 -3.81 22.70
N SER A 662 37.04 -3.00 22.88
CA SER A 662 37.00 -1.84 23.78
C SER A 662 36.06 -0.75 23.27
N GLU A 663 35.98 -0.55 21.95
CA GLU A 663 35.08 0.45 21.33
C GLU A 663 33.60 0.08 21.51
N LEU A 664 33.23 -1.20 21.35
CA LEU A 664 31.84 -1.63 21.43
C LEU A 664 31.36 -1.80 22.88
N LEU A 665 32.15 -2.49 23.73
CA LEU A 665 31.71 -2.82 25.09
C LEU A 665 32.05 -1.73 26.11
N GLY A 666 32.91 -0.77 25.77
CA GLY A 666 33.31 0.33 26.65
C GLY A 666 34.24 -0.07 27.81
N TRP A 667 34.55 -1.35 27.97
CA TRP A 667 35.58 -1.85 28.88
C TRP A 667 36.97 -1.63 28.29
N SER A 668 38.00 -1.45 29.13
CA SER A 668 39.38 -1.38 28.63
C SER A 668 39.91 -2.76 28.23
N ASP A 669 40.80 -2.82 27.23
CA ASP A 669 41.45 -4.08 26.81
C ASP A 669 42.11 -4.81 27.98
N GLU A 670 42.75 -4.09 28.90
CA GLU A 670 43.38 -4.68 30.10
C GLU A 670 42.35 -5.36 31.01
N HIS A 671 41.13 -4.81 31.11
CA HIS A 671 40.04 -5.41 31.88
C HIS A 671 39.43 -6.62 31.17
N LEU A 672 39.22 -6.53 29.85
CA LEU A 672 38.69 -7.62 29.03
C LEU A 672 39.66 -8.83 28.99
N LEU A 673 40.97 -8.59 28.87
CA LEU A 673 41.99 -9.64 28.84
C LEU A 673 42.23 -10.30 30.22
N SER A 674 41.89 -9.62 31.32
CA SER A 674 42.11 -10.15 32.69
C SER A 674 40.90 -10.87 33.28
N SER A 675 39.70 -10.66 32.71
CA SER A 675 38.42 -11.20 33.17
C SER A 675 38.01 -12.45 32.37
N SER A 676 37.04 -13.22 32.89
CA SER A 676 36.41 -14.27 32.08
C SER A 676 35.41 -13.60 31.15
N PHE A 677 35.34 -13.99 29.87
CA PHE A 677 34.34 -13.39 28.98
C PHE A 677 32.92 -13.79 29.36
N MET A 678 32.75 -14.88 30.12
CA MET A 678 31.47 -15.31 30.68
C MET A 678 30.90 -14.30 31.69
N ASP A 679 31.75 -13.46 32.30
CA ASP A 679 31.32 -12.39 33.20
C ASP A 679 30.52 -11.31 32.46
N PHE A 680 30.75 -11.18 31.14
CA PHE A 680 30.05 -10.23 30.29
C PHE A 680 28.82 -10.84 29.59
N VAL A 681 28.62 -12.16 29.59
CA VAL A 681 27.47 -12.80 28.92
C VAL A 681 26.19 -12.62 29.74
N HIS A 682 25.09 -12.25 29.06
CA HIS A 682 23.75 -12.11 29.64
C HIS A 682 23.30 -13.40 30.32
N GLU A 683 22.60 -13.28 31.46
CA GLU A 683 22.30 -14.43 32.34
C GLU A 683 21.56 -15.57 31.64
N ASP A 684 20.60 -15.23 30.77
CA ASP A 684 19.81 -16.19 30.00
C ASP A 684 20.63 -16.98 28.97
N ASP A 685 21.74 -16.40 28.48
CA ASP A 685 22.54 -16.97 27.40
C ASP A 685 23.75 -17.77 27.90
N ARG A 686 24.05 -17.71 29.21
CA ARG A 686 25.23 -18.37 29.80
C ARG A 686 25.21 -19.88 29.62
N ALA A 687 24.03 -20.50 29.75
CA ALA A 687 23.89 -21.95 29.60
C ALA A 687 24.21 -22.40 28.17
N ALA A 688 23.65 -21.69 27.18
CA ALA A 688 23.90 -21.96 25.77
C ALA A 688 25.35 -21.68 25.39
N THR A 689 25.94 -20.61 25.92
CA THR A 689 27.35 -20.24 25.64
C THR A 689 28.32 -21.29 26.19
N LEU A 690 28.06 -21.87 27.37
CA LEU A 690 28.86 -22.98 27.91
C LEU A 690 28.79 -24.24 27.06
N GLU A 691 27.63 -24.53 26.47
CA GLU A 691 27.47 -25.66 25.56
C GLU A 691 28.33 -25.46 24.29
N GLN A 692 28.35 -24.25 23.74
CA GLN A 692 29.22 -23.92 22.61
C GLN A 692 30.70 -24.03 22.94
N LEU A 693 31.13 -23.62 24.13
CA LEU A 693 32.52 -23.81 24.56
C LEU A 693 32.91 -25.29 24.73
N ALA A 694 31.96 -26.13 25.19
CA ALA A 694 32.18 -27.56 25.28
C ALA A 694 32.27 -28.22 23.89
N ALA A 695 31.54 -27.71 22.90
CA ALA A 695 31.63 -28.12 21.50
C ALA A 695 33.01 -27.73 20.90
N LEU A 696 33.45 -26.48 21.11
CA LEU A 696 34.76 -25.99 20.69
C LEU A 696 35.91 -26.82 21.28
N ALA A 697 35.80 -27.22 22.55
CA ALA A 697 36.79 -28.07 23.21
C ALA A 697 36.88 -29.49 22.62
N GLN A 698 35.83 -29.94 21.93
CA GLN A 698 35.79 -31.21 21.19
C GLN A 698 36.27 -31.06 19.74
N GLY A 699 36.61 -29.85 19.32
CA GLY A 699 37.03 -29.53 17.95
C GLY A 699 35.86 -29.27 17.00
N GLU A 700 34.65 -29.06 17.52
CA GLU A 700 33.50 -28.63 16.73
C GLU A 700 33.54 -27.11 16.52
N GLU A 701 32.92 -26.64 15.45
CA GLU A 701 32.84 -25.21 15.14
C GLU A 701 31.52 -24.62 15.63
N VAL A 702 31.58 -23.37 16.06
CA VAL A 702 30.42 -22.57 16.46
C VAL A 702 30.13 -21.63 15.30
N VAL A 703 28.95 -21.75 14.71
CA VAL A 703 28.53 -20.94 13.55
C VAL A 703 27.23 -20.25 13.89
N ALA A 704 27.20 -18.93 13.69
CA ALA A 704 26.03 -18.09 13.89
C ALA A 704 25.38 -18.24 15.27
N PHE A 705 26.20 -18.38 16.31
CA PHE A 705 25.70 -18.46 17.69
C PHE A 705 25.45 -17.07 18.25
N GLU A 706 24.24 -16.82 18.75
CA GLU A 706 23.88 -15.52 19.30
C GLU A 706 23.89 -15.54 20.82
N ASN A 707 24.45 -14.48 21.42
CA ASN A 707 24.28 -14.21 22.84
C ASN A 707 24.43 -12.70 23.14
N GLY A 708 23.87 -12.27 24.26
CA GLY A 708 24.00 -10.92 24.78
C GLY A 708 25.30 -10.70 25.55
N TYR A 709 25.99 -9.59 25.29
CA TYR A 709 27.17 -9.13 26.03
C TYR A 709 26.92 -7.78 26.71
N ALA A 710 27.26 -7.68 27.99
CA ALA A 710 27.11 -6.51 28.82
C ALA A 710 28.19 -5.45 28.53
N THR A 711 27.74 -4.23 28.30
CA THR A 711 28.60 -3.04 28.14
C THR A 711 28.91 -2.41 29.51
N ALA A 712 29.94 -1.57 29.57
CA ALA A 712 30.39 -0.93 30.81
C ALA A 712 29.36 0.03 31.45
N ASP A 713 28.39 0.51 30.67
CA ASP A 713 27.27 1.35 31.08
C ASP A 713 26.00 0.55 31.45
N GLY A 714 26.03 -0.78 31.36
CA GLY A 714 24.95 -1.66 31.80
C GLY A 714 23.90 -2.01 30.74
N GLU A 715 24.10 -1.62 29.48
CA GLU A 715 23.32 -2.14 28.35
C GLU A 715 23.81 -3.51 27.88
N PHE A 716 23.08 -4.13 26.97
CA PHE A 716 23.46 -5.39 26.33
C PHE A 716 23.55 -5.24 24.81
N LYS A 717 24.60 -5.79 24.21
CA LYS A 717 24.77 -5.93 22.76
C LYS A 717 24.54 -7.39 22.36
N GLN A 718 23.73 -7.60 21.34
CA GLN A 718 23.52 -8.93 20.76
C GLN A 718 24.64 -9.22 19.78
N LEU A 719 25.47 -10.20 20.12
CA LEU A 719 26.62 -10.60 19.32
C LEU A 719 26.33 -11.91 18.61
N LEU A 720 26.59 -11.93 17.31
CA LEU A 720 26.56 -13.12 16.49
C LEU A 720 27.98 -13.66 16.33
N TRP A 721 28.23 -14.87 16.81
CA TRP A 721 29.54 -15.48 16.92
C TRP A 721 29.77 -16.56 15.87
N ASN A 722 30.98 -16.53 15.32
CA ASN A 722 31.60 -17.65 14.65
C ASN A 722 32.93 -17.95 15.33
N ALA A 723 33.13 -19.20 15.77
CA ALA A 723 34.35 -19.61 16.47
C ALA A 723 34.78 -21.02 16.08
N HIS A 724 36.08 -21.27 16.07
CA HIS A 724 36.66 -22.60 15.88
C HIS A 724 37.93 -22.74 16.72
N THR A 725 38.32 -23.98 17.00
CA THR A 725 39.54 -24.28 17.77
C THR A 725 40.67 -24.68 16.83
N ASP A 726 41.82 -24.01 16.92
CA ASP A 726 43.04 -24.44 16.22
C ASP A 726 43.60 -25.71 16.88
N MET A 727 43.44 -26.86 16.21
CA MET A 727 43.82 -28.18 16.71
C MET A 727 45.34 -28.32 17.01
N GLY A 728 46.17 -27.41 16.50
CA GLY A 728 47.61 -27.39 16.80
C GLY A 728 47.97 -26.70 18.12
N SER A 729 47.23 -25.67 18.52
CA SER A 729 47.52 -24.85 19.71
C SER A 729 46.47 -24.97 20.82
N GLY A 730 45.27 -25.47 20.53
CA GLY A 730 44.14 -25.53 21.45
C GLY A 730 43.45 -24.18 21.68
N LEU A 731 43.86 -23.12 20.97
CA LEU A 731 43.29 -21.79 21.09
C LEU A 731 42.02 -21.66 20.24
N ILE A 732 41.04 -20.94 20.79
CA ILE A 732 39.79 -20.59 20.11
C ILE A 732 40.05 -19.32 19.30
N ILE A 733 39.76 -19.35 18.01
CA ILE A 733 39.75 -18.17 17.14
C ILE A 733 38.29 -17.86 16.85
N ALA A 734 37.86 -16.66 17.24
CA ALA A 734 36.47 -16.25 17.11
C ALA A 734 36.33 -14.85 16.52
N SER A 735 35.26 -14.68 15.75
CA SER A 735 34.78 -13.39 15.24
C SER A 735 33.34 -13.20 15.70
N ALA A 736 33.01 -12.00 16.15
CA ALA A 736 31.67 -11.62 16.56
C ALA A 736 31.22 -10.35 15.83
N HIS A 737 29.92 -10.28 15.50
CA HIS A 737 29.31 -9.13 14.87
C HIS A 737 28.15 -8.59 15.72
N ASP A 738 28.03 -7.26 15.85
CA ASP A 738 26.90 -6.64 16.55
C ASP A 738 25.65 -6.68 15.66
N VAL A 739 24.67 -7.50 16.05
CA VAL A 739 23.38 -7.65 15.37
C VAL A 739 22.23 -6.98 16.12
N THR A 740 22.53 -6.15 17.12
CA THR A 740 21.53 -5.53 18.00
C THR A 740 20.46 -4.77 17.22
N ALA A 741 20.86 -3.90 16.27
CA ALA A 741 19.92 -3.09 15.49
C ALA A 741 19.07 -3.92 14.52
N ALA A 742 19.66 -4.94 13.89
CA ALA A 742 18.96 -5.81 12.95
C ALA A 742 17.90 -6.68 13.65
N ARG A 743 18.22 -7.21 14.84
CA ARG A 743 17.29 -7.99 15.66
C ARG A 743 16.13 -7.14 16.19
N GLN A 744 16.40 -5.91 16.63
CA GLN A 744 15.35 -4.98 17.06
C GLN A 744 14.39 -4.63 15.91
N ALA A 745 14.91 -4.44 14.69
CA ALA A 745 14.09 -4.13 13.52
C ALA A 745 13.18 -5.29 13.10
N GLU A 746 13.68 -6.53 13.11
CA GLU A 746 12.86 -7.68 12.70
C GLU A 746 11.75 -8.00 13.71
N ALA A 747 12.05 -7.96 15.01
CA ALA A 747 11.05 -8.15 16.06
C ALA A 747 9.93 -7.10 15.97
N SER A 748 10.28 -5.84 15.69
CA SER A 748 9.32 -4.74 15.49
C SER A 748 8.40 -4.98 14.28
N ARG A 749 8.94 -5.54 13.19
CA ARG A 749 8.20 -5.84 11.96
C ARG A 749 7.19 -6.97 12.14
N GLU A 750 7.59 -8.07 12.77
CA GLU A 750 6.72 -9.20 13.06
C GLU A 750 5.59 -8.83 14.03
N HIS A 751 5.90 -8.00 15.04
CA HIS A 751 4.92 -7.52 15.99
C HIS A 751 3.88 -6.58 15.32
N THR A 752 4.34 -5.65 14.48
CA THR A 752 3.46 -4.75 13.70
C THR A 752 2.51 -5.52 12.79
N ALA A 753 3.00 -6.57 12.12
CA ALA A 753 2.17 -7.41 11.25
C ALA A 753 1.06 -8.14 12.04
N ARG A 754 1.34 -8.57 13.26
CA ARG A 754 0.36 -9.23 14.15
C ARG A 754 -0.78 -8.28 14.55
N VAL A 755 -0.45 -7.04 14.94
CA VAL A 755 -1.45 -6.02 15.32
C VAL A 755 -2.36 -5.67 14.14
N LEU A 756 -1.80 -5.54 12.93
CA LEU A 756 -2.57 -5.29 11.71
C LEU A 756 -3.51 -6.44 11.34
N GLY A 757 -3.08 -7.68 11.55
CA GLY A 757 -3.90 -8.87 11.32
C GLY A 757 -5.17 -8.88 12.18
N VAL A 758 -5.02 -8.64 13.48
CA VAL A 758 -6.15 -8.55 14.43
C VAL A 758 -7.11 -7.43 14.03
N LEU A 759 -6.58 -6.26 13.65
CA LEU A 759 -7.41 -5.13 13.22
C LEU A 759 -8.24 -5.46 11.97
N SER A 760 -7.63 -6.09 10.95
CA SER A 760 -8.34 -6.48 9.72
C SER A 760 -9.47 -7.46 10.03
N GLU A 761 -9.21 -8.46 10.87
CA GLU A 761 -10.21 -9.47 11.22
C GLU A 761 -11.41 -8.87 11.97
N LEU A 762 -11.17 -7.99 12.94
CA LEU A 762 -12.23 -7.32 13.68
C LEU A 762 -13.10 -6.43 12.78
N GLN A 763 -12.48 -5.76 11.80
CA GLN A 763 -13.20 -4.94 10.82
C GLN A 763 -14.07 -5.79 9.88
N GLU A 764 -13.53 -6.90 9.36
CA GLU A 764 -14.27 -7.82 8.50
C GLU A 764 -15.49 -8.42 9.22
N ARG A 765 -15.32 -8.85 10.48
CA ARG A 765 -16.43 -9.35 11.30
C ARG A 765 -17.49 -8.28 11.55
N TYR A 766 -17.08 -7.04 11.83
CA TYR A 766 -18.01 -5.92 12.01
C TYR A 766 -18.79 -5.61 10.72
N LEU A 767 -18.15 -5.66 9.54
CA LEU A 767 -18.83 -5.47 8.26
C LEU A 767 -19.91 -6.52 7.99
N ALA A 768 -19.63 -7.77 8.36
CA ALA A 768 -20.52 -8.89 8.13
C ALA A 768 -21.77 -8.83 9.03
N GLU A 769 -21.58 -8.55 10.32
CA GLU A 769 -22.63 -8.80 11.33
C GLU A 769 -22.91 -7.61 12.27
N GLY A 770 -22.10 -6.54 12.24
CA GLY A 770 -22.17 -5.41 13.18
C GLY A 770 -21.53 -5.70 14.54
N LEU A 771 -21.75 -4.84 15.55
CA LEU A 771 -21.28 -5.07 16.92
C LEU A 771 -22.19 -6.06 17.67
N THR A 772 -22.12 -7.33 17.28
CA THR A 772 -22.76 -8.43 18.02
C THR A 772 -21.99 -8.76 19.30
N ARG A 773 -22.60 -9.50 20.22
CA ARG A 773 -21.90 -9.98 21.41
C ARG A 773 -20.68 -10.84 21.07
N ASP A 774 -20.82 -11.72 20.09
CA ASP A 774 -19.75 -12.59 19.61
C ASP A 774 -18.56 -11.76 19.08
N TRP A 775 -18.83 -10.60 18.48
CA TRP A 775 -17.79 -9.65 18.10
C TRP A 775 -17.02 -9.11 19.30
N TRP A 776 -17.72 -8.69 20.36
CA TRP A 776 -17.08 -8.15 21.58
C TRP A 776 -16.25 -9.21 22.30
N ASP A 777 -16.76 -10.44 22.39
CA ASP A 777 -16.05 -11.56 23.01
C ASP A 777 -14.79 -11.92 22.20
N HIS A 778 -14.87 -11.91 20.87
CA HIS A 778 -13.72 -12.13 19.98
C HIS A 778 -12.69 -10.99 20.08
N ALA A 779 -13.14 -9.73 20.06
CA ALA A 779 -12.28 -8.56 20.23
C ALA A 779 -11.50 -8.60 21.55
N LEU A 780 -12.16 -8.95 22.65
CA LEU A 780 -11.51 -9.08 23.94
C LEU A 780 -10.49 -10.23 23.95
N ALA A 781 -10.83 -11.38 23.37
CA ALA A 781 -9.93 -12.53 23.30
C ALA A 781 -8.62 -12.21 22.56
N GLU A 782 -8.71 -11.54 21.41
CA GLU A 782 -7.53 -11.14 20.64
C GLU A 782 -6.69 -10.11 21.40
N ILE A 783 -7.32 -9.12 22.04
CA ILE A 783 -6.61 -8.11 22.84
C ILE A 783 -5.87 -8.76 24.02
N LEU A 784 -6.48 -9.73 24.71
CA LEU A 784 -5.81 -10.45 25.80
C LEU A 784 -4.61 -11.25 25.31
N SER A 785 -4.76 -11.91 24.15
CA SER A 785 -3.70 -12.69 23.51
C SER A 785 -2.49 -11.82 23.15
N ILE A 786 -2.70 -10.70 22.45
CA ILE A 786 -1.60 -9.84 22.00
C ILE A 786 -0.95 -9.02 23.14
N THR A 787 -1.71 -8.74 24.21
CA THR A 787 -1.20 -8.02 25.38
C THR A 787 -0.69 -8.94 26.49
N GLU A 788 -0.78 -10.26 26.31
CA GLU A 788 -0.38 -11.28 27.30
C GLU A 788 -1.07 -11.08 28.67
N SER A 789 -2.34 -10.68 28.64
CA SER A 789 -3.13 -10.40 29.84
C SER A 789 -4.04 -11.57 30.18
N SER A 790 -4.13 -11.91 31.47
CA SER A 790 -4.94 -13.05 31.93
C SER A 790 -6.43 -12.70 32.04
N PHE A 791 -6.74 -11.45 32.37
CA PHE A 791 -8.11 -10.98 32.56
C PHE A 791 -8.33 -9.64 31.88
N GLY A 792 -9.58 -9.38 31.50
CA GLY A 792 -9.95 -8.07 30.99
C GLY A 792 -11.43 -7.91 30.69
N PHE A 793 -11.78 -6.69 30.29
CA PHE A 793 -13.09 -6.33 29.78
C PHE A 793 -12.96 -5.28 28.69
N ILE A 794 -13.97 -5.21 27.84
CA ILE A 794 -14.15 -4.12 26.88
C ILE A 794 -15.60 -3.63 26.96
N GLY A 795 -15.75 -2.31 26.96
CA GLY A 795 -17.05 -1.69 27.14
C GLY A 795 -17.18 -0.35 26.44
N ARG A 796 -18.44 0.04 26.23
CA ARG A 796 -18.82 1.33 25.68
C ARG A 796 -19.21 2.27 26.81
N ILE A 797 -18.89 3.54 26.65
CA ILE A 797 -19.26 4.57 27.61
C ILE A 797 -20.62 5.15 27.22
N GLU A 798 -21.52 5.15 28.18
CA GLU A 798 -22.85 5.72 28.10
C GLU A 798 -22.96 6.92 29.04
N ARG A 799 -23.99 7.74 28.87
CA ARG A 799 -24.28 8.88 29.74
C ARG A 799 -25.69 8.76 30.29
N ASP A 800 -25.89 9.11 31.54
CA ASP A 800 -27.21 9.10 32.17
C ASP A 800 -27.95 10.45 32.02
N GLU A 801 -29.11 10.58 32.65
CA GLU A 801 -29.96 11.77 32.54
C GLU A 801 -29.31 13.05 33.11
N ASP A 802 -28.30 12.90 33.99
CA ASP A 802 -27.54 13.99 34.59
C ASP A 802 -26.20 14.25 33.83
N ASP A 803 -26.05 13.66 32.64
CA ASP A 803 -24.85 13.72 31.80
C ASP A 803 -23.60 13.07 32.43
N ALA A 804 -23.77 12.24 33.45
CA ALA A 804 -22.67 11.50 34.07
C ALA A 804 -22.30 10.26 33.24
N ALA A 805 -21.01 10.12 32.93
CA ALA A 805 -20.50 8.99 32.16
C ALA A 805 -20.49 7.70 33.00
N TYR A 806 -20.98 6.59 32.44
CA TYR A 806 -20.88 5.26 33.03
C TYR A 806 -20.48 4.23 31.97
N LEU A 807 -19.81 3.16 32.40
CA LEU A 807 -19.34 2.12 31.48
C LEU A 807 -20.36 0.98 31.39
N VAL A 808 -20.71 0.58 30.18
CA VAL A 808 -21.46 -0.64 29.89
C VAL A 808 -20.51 -1.65 29.24
N THR A 809 -20.21 -2.75 29.92
CA THR A 809 -19.36 -3.80 29.36
C THR A 809 -20.17 -4.78 28.55
N TYR A 810 -19.61 -5.18 27.41
CA TYR A 810 -20.22 -6.12 26.47
C TYR A 810 -19.47 -7.45 26.40
N ALA A 811 -18.17 -7.44 26.74
CA ALA A 811 -17.39 -8.64 26.99
C ALA A 811 -16.52 -8.45 28.25
N VAL A 812 -16.46 -9.50 29.06
CA VAL A 812 -15.60 -9.61 30.24
C VAL A 812 -15.16 -11.06 30.37
N THR A 813 -13.87 -11.27 30.68
CA THR A 813 -13.37 -12.61 31.00
C THR A 813 -14.12 -13.20 32.18
N ASN A 814 -14.22 -14.53 32.26
CA ASN A 814 -14.88 -15.17 33.40
C ASN A 814 -14.09 -14.90 34.69
N ILE A 815 -14.52 -13.87 35.41
CA ILE A 815 -13.96 -13.44 36.68
C ILE A 815 -14.68 -14.13 37.85
N ALA A 816 -15.39 -15.24 37.69
CA ALA A 816 -16.21 -15.75 38.79
C ALA A 816 -15.39 -16.50 39.86
N TRP A 817 -15.11 -15.84 40.98
CA TRP A 817 -14.29 -16.35 42.11
C TRP A 817 -15.09 -16.92 43.30
N ASN A 818 -16.41 -16.67 43.35
CA ASN A 818 -17.34 -17.24 44.34
C ASN A 818 -18.77 -17.40 43.76
N GLU A 819 -19.70 -18.05 44.49
CA GLU A 819 -21.07 -18.29 44.02
C GLU A 819 -21.85 -17.00 43.69
N TRP A 820 -21.57 -15.90 44.40
CA TRP A 820 -22.19 -14.59 44.13
C TRP A 820 -21.69 -13.96 42.82
N SER A 821 -20.37 -13.99 42.56
CA SER A 821 -19.79 -13.51 41.29
C SER A 821 -20.17 -14.37 40.09
N ARG A 822 -20.43 -15.68 40.28
CA ARG A 822 -21.02 -16.56 39.24
C ARG A 822 -22.44 -16.13 38.91
N ALA A 823 -23.27 -15.86 39.91
CA ALA A 823 -24.63 -15.37 39.68
C ALA A 823 -24.64 -14.00 38.98
N LEU A 824 -23.69 -13.11 39.30
CA LEU A 824 -23.50 -11.83 38.59
C LEU A 824 -23.02 -12.02 37.15
N PHE A 825 -22.13 -12.99 36.89
CA PHE A 825 -21.68 -13.32 35.54
C PHE A 825 -22.81 -13.96 34.70
N ASP A 826 -23.69 -14.76 35.32
CA ASP A 826 -24.88 -15.31 34.68
C ASP A 826 -25.92 -14.20 34.38
N GLU A 827 -26.08 -13.21 35.26
CA GLU A 827 -26.94 -12.04 35.01
C GLU A 827 -26.37 -11.13 33.90
N PHE A 828 -25.04 -10.95 33.87
CA PHE A 828 -24.30 -10.31 32.77
C PHE A 828 -24.60 -10.98 31.42
N GLN A 829 -24.76 -12.30 31.37
CA GLN A 829 -25.15 -13.00 30.15
C GLN A 829 -26.49 -12.55 29.56
N THR A 830 -27.32 -11.85 30.34
CA THR A 830 -28.67 -11.46 29.90
C THR A 830 -28.82 -9.95 29.64
N LYS A 831 -28.05 -9.08 30.32
CA LYS A 831 -28.29 -7.61 30.31
C LYS A 831 -27.05 -6.71 30.15
N GLY A 832 -25.83 -7.25 30.19
CA GLY A 832 -24.60 -6.43 30.30
C GLY A 832 -24.34 -5.94 31.73
N LEU A 833 -23.10 -5.52 32.03
CA LEU A 833 -22.69 -5.02 33.36
C LEU A 833 -22.44 -3.52 33.28
N GLU A 834 -23.11 -2.77 34.16
CA GLU A 834 -22.93 -1.32 34.27
C GLU A 834 -22.00 -0.97 35.43
N PHE A 835 -20.96 -0.19 35.14
CA PHE A 835 -20.06 0.35 36.14
C PHE A 835 -20.26 1.86 36.25
N ARG A 836 -20.82 2.28 37.39
CA ARG A 836 -21.10 3.68 37.72
C ARG A 836 -20.19 4.26 38.80
N ASN A 837 -19.36 3.42 39.44
CA ASN A 837 -18.45 3.87 40.49
C ASN A 837 -17.16 4.45 39.89
N HIS A 838 -16.98 5.76 40.01
CA HIS A 838 -15.81 6.49 39.53
C HIS A 838 -14.62 6.42 40.50
N GLU A 839 -14.83 6.01 41.76
CA GLU A 839 -13.78 5.84 42.77
C GLU A 839 -13.09 4.47 42.65
N THR A 840 -12.62 4.14 41.45
CA THR A 840 -11.91 2.87 41.15
C THR A 840 -10.84 3.10 40.09
N LEU A 841 -9.90 2.16 39.89
CA LEU A 841 -8.85 2.30 38.88
C LEU A 841 -9.40 2.47 37.45
N PHE A 842 -10.47 1.75 37.09
CA PHE A 842 -11.15 1.96 35.80
C PHE A 842 -12.02 3.24 35.82
N GLY A 843 -12.57 3.61 36.98
CA GLY A 843 -13.33 4.85 37.18
C GLY A 843 -12.48 6.09 36.92
N VAL A 844 -11.19 6.05 37.27
CA VAL A 844 -10.24 7.12 36.95
C VAL A 844 -10.07 7.26 35.44
N THR A 845 -9.84 6.16 34.71
CA THR A 845 -9.79 6.19 33.22
C THR A 845 -11.08 6.75 32.62
N LEU A 846 -12.24 6.37 33.18
CA LEU A 846 -13.54 6.85 32.74
C LEU A 846 -13.74 8.35 32.97
N SER A 847 -13.28 8.88 34.11
CA SER A 847 -13.45 10.29 34.49
C SER A 847 -12.41 11.21 33.87
N THR A 848 -11.16 10.76 33.72
CA THR A 848 -10.07 11.60 33.19
C THR A 848 -9.85 11.41 31.68
N GLY A 849 -10.25 10.25 31.13
CA GLY A 849 -9.90 9.86 29.77
C GLY A 849 -8.41 9.54 29.60
N GLU A 850 -7.64 9.42 30.69
CA GLU A 850 -6.22 9.12 30.64
C GLU A 850 -5.95 7.61 30.78
N PHE A 851 -4.83 7.17 30.21
CA PHE A 851 -4.30 5.84 30.46
C PHE A 851 -3.97 5.68 31.94
N VAL A 852 -4.42 4.58 32.54
CA VAL A 852 -4.14 4.25 33.94
C VAL A 852 -3.37 2.95 33.98
N ILE A 853 -2.13 2.99 34.50
CA ILE A 853 -1.35 1.79 34.78
C ILE A 853 -1.13 1.71 36.29
N ALA A 854 -1.40 0.53 36.86
CA ALA A 854 -1.14 0.20 38.26
C ALA A 854 -0.51 -1.19 38.34
N ASN A 855 0.81 -1.26 38.50
CA ASN A 855 1.54 -2.53 38.69
C ASN A 855 1.56 -3.02 40.14
N ASP A 856 1.00 -2.23 41.06
CA ASP A 856 0.62 -2.65 42.42
C ASP A 856 -0.76 -2.06 42.75
N PRO A 857 -1.85 -2.65 42.22
CA PRO A 857 -3.21 -2.16 42.43
C PRO A 857 -3.62 -2.10 43.91
N THR A 858 -2.97 -2.88 44.78
CA THR A 858 -3.30 -2.96 46.21
C THR A 858 -2.88 -1.70 46.96
N ASN A 859 -1.75 -1.09 46.55
CA ASN A 859 -1.20 0.09 47.20
C ASN A 859 -1.31 1.38 46.34
N ASP A 860 -1.91 1.32 45.16
CA ASP A 860 -2.11 2.48 44.30
C ASP A 860 -3.09 3.47 44.97
N PRO A 861 -2.73 4.76 45.12
CA PRO A 861 -3.58 5.76 45.79
C PRO A 861 -4.91 6.03 45.07
N ARG A 862 -5.02 5.62 43.79
CA ARG A 862 -6.23 5.71 42.97
C ARG A 862 -7.14 4.48 43.11
N ALA A 863 -6.71 3.44 43.82
CA ALA A 863 -7.48 2.23 43.99
C ALA A 863 -8.64 2.41 44.99
N GLY A 864 -9.84 2.00 44.58
CA GLY A 864 -11.04 1.97 45.42
C GLY A 864 -11.19 0.70 46.27
N GLY A 865 -10.18 -0.17 46.29
CA GLY A 865 -10.25 -1.52 46.84
C GLY A 865 -10.94 -2.53 45.92
N LEU A 866 -10.86 -3.81 46.28
CA LEU A 866 -11.50 -4.92 45.56
C LEU A 866 -12.74 -5.42 46.33
N PRO A 867 -13.75 -5.98 45.64
CA PRO A 867 -14.89 -6.60 46.29
C PRO A 867 -14.49 -7.68 47.29
N GLU A 868 -15.30 -7.87 48.34
CA GLU A 868 -15.00 -8.85 49.39
C GLU A 868 -14.88 -10.29 48.81
N GLY A 869 -13.72 -10.91 49.03
CA GLY A 869 -13.39 -12.25 48.52
C GLY A 869 -12.87 -12.31 47.09
N HIS A 870 -12.66 -11.17 46.42
CA HIS A 870 -11.99 -11.11 45.11
C HIS A 870 -10.51 -11.55 45.23
N PRO A 871 -9.97 -12.33 44.28
CA PRO A 871 -8.55 -12.69 44.26
C PRO A 871 -7.66 -11.43 44.16
N PRO A 872 -6.45 -11.42 44.73
CA PRO A 872 -5.57 -10.26 44.59
C PRO A 872 -5.23 -10.02 43.12
N LEU A 873 -5.31 -8.77 42.67
CA LEU A 873 -4.82 -8.34 41.35
C LEU A 873 -3.33 -8.02 41.44
N GLY A 874 -2.54 -8.62 40.56
CA GLY A 874 -1.11 -8.35 40.42
C GLY A 874 -0.84 -7.03 39.69
N CYS A 875 -1.56 -6.76 38.60
CA CYS A 875 -1.45 -5.51 37.85
C CYS A 875 -2.73 -5.16 37.11
N TYR A 876 -2.90 -3.88 36.76
CA TYR A 876 -4.06 -3.37 36.03
C TYR A 876 -3.67 -2.27 35.03
N ALA A 877 -4.30 -2.29 33.86
CA ALA A 877 -4.26 -1.21 32.87
C ALA A 877 -5.66 -0.82 32.40
N GLY A 878 -5.99 0.47 32.51
CA GLY A 878 -7.20 1.09 31.96
C GLY A 878 -6.86 1.90 30.71
N ILE A 879 -7.43 1.50 29.58
CA ILE A 879 -7.11 2.01 28.25
C ILE A 879 -8.33 2.74 27.69
N PRO A 880 -8.27 4.06 27.49
CA PRO A 880 -9.37 4.83 26.91
C PRO A 880 -9.47 4.61 25.39
N LEU A 881 -10.70 4.45 24.87
CA LEU A 881 -10.98 4.37 23.44
C LEU A 881 -11.66 5.67 22.97
N PHE A 882 -11.05 6.32 21.97
CA PHE A 882 -11.48 7.62 21.47
C PHE A 882 -12.04 7.55 20.05
N ALA A 883 -13.02 8.41 19.77
CA ALA A 883 -13.49 8.74 18.44
C ALA A 883 -13.68 10.26 18.29
N ALA A 884 -14.18 10.72 17.14
CA ALA A 884 -14.37 12.15 16.85
C ALA A 884 -15.27 12.86 17.88
N GLU A 885 -16.22 12.13 18.46
CA GLU A 885 -17.17 12.58 19.49
C GLU A 885 -16.61 12.56 20.93
N GLY A 886 -15.34 12.16 21.11
CA GLY A 886 -14.66 12.10 22.41
C GLY A 886 -14.40 10.67 22.89
N LEU A 887 -14.35 10.49 24.21
CA LEU A 887 -14.17 9.18 24.84
C LEU A 887 -15.44 8.34 24.65
N VAL A 888 -15.34 7.24 23.89
CA VAL A 888 -16.49 6.41 23.47
C VAL A 888 -16.51 5.03 24.11
N GLY A 889 -15.38 4.56 24.61
CA GLY A 889 -15.27 3.27 25.27
C GLY A 889 -13.98 3.14 26.07
N MET A 890 -13.77 1.98 26.66
CA MET A 890 -12.50 1.64 27.30
C MET A 890 -12.27 0.13 27.35
N ILE A 891 -11.01 -0.25 27.51
CA ILE A 891 -10.55 -1.61 27.77
C ILE A 891 -9.91 -1.62 29.16
N GLY A 892 -10.23 -2.63 29.96
CA GLY A 892 -9.49 -2.95 31.18
C GLY A 892 -8.73 -4.25 31.00
N LEU A 893 -7.44 -4.26 31.33
CA LEU A 893 -6.57 -5.44 31.29
C LEU A 893 -5.95 -5.67 32.67
N ALA A 894 -5.72 -6.93 33.03
CA ALA A 894 -5.17 -7.29 34.33
C ALA A 894 -4.35 -8.58 34.30
N ASP A 895 -3.48 -8.70 35.31
CA ASP A 895 -2.67 -9.87 35.62
C ASP A 895 -1.83 -10.39 34.45
N ARG A 896 -1.00 -9.49 33.93
CA ARG A 896 0.15 -9.79 33.10
C ARG A 896 1.37 -10.11 33.97
N ASP A 897 2.12 -11.14 33.61
CA ASP A 897 3.24 -11.69 34.40
C ASP A 897 4.32 -10.65 34.76
N ASN A 898 4.56 -9.64 33.92
CA ASN A 898 5.58 -8.61 34.10
C ASN A 898 5.02 -7.19 34.36
N GLY A 899 3.72 -7.06 34.59
CA GLY A 899 3.05 -5.76 34.66
C GLY A 899 2.96 -5.04 33.31
N PHE A 900 2.54 -3.78 33.34
CA PHE A 900 2.35 -2.91 32.18
C PHE A 900 3.31 -1.72 32.18
N SER A 901 3.71 -1.27 30.99
CA SER A 901 4.46 -0.03 30.79
C SER A 901 3.74 0.88 29.81
N SER A 902 4.03 2.18 29.84
CA SER A 902 3.47 3.16 28.90
C SER A 902 3.84 2.83 27.45
N ASP A 903 5.11 2.52 27.21
CA ASP A 903 5.69 2.33 25.87
C ASP A 903 5.07 1.14 25.13
N GLN A 904 4.58 0.15 25.88
CA GLN A 904 3.90 -1.01 25.32
C GLN A 904 2.54 -0.65 24.69
N PHE A 905 1.83 0.34 25.24
CA PHE A 905 0.51 0.72 24.72
C PHE A 905 0.59 1.67 23.51
N ASP A 906 1.70 2.39 23.36
CA ASP A 906 1.97 3.17 22.15
C ASP A 906 1.94 2.27 20.90
N GLU A 907 2.46 1.05 21.03
CA GLU A 907 2.49 0.04 19.95
C GLU A 907 1.09 -0.48 19.56
N PHE A 908 0.17 -0.59 20.52
CA PHE A 908 -1.22 -1.03 20.28
C PHE A 908 -2.19 0.12 19.98
N THR A 909 -1.72 1.36 20.00
CA THR A 909 -2.55 2.55 19.73
C THR A 909 -3.35 2.47 18.42
N PRO A 910 -2.81 1.99 17.28
CA PRO A 910 -3.57 1.88 16.04
C PRO A 910 -4.81 0.98 16.18
N LEU A 911 -4.69 -0.10 16.95
CA LEU A 911 -5.80 -0.99 17.27
C LEU A 911 -6.85 -0.28 18.13
N PHE A 912 -6.44 0.42 19.19
CA PHE A 912 -7.35 1.14 20.09
C PHE A 912 -8.11 2.27 19.38
N LEU A 913 -7.44 3.02 18.50
CA LEU A 913 -8.08 4.05 17.68
C LEU A 913 -9.12 3.46 16.71
N ALA A 914 -8.79 2.34 16.07
CA ALA A 914 -9.73 1.66 15.18
C ALA A 914 -10.95 1.12 15.94
N LEU A 915 -10.75 0.53 17.12
CA LEU A 915 -11.83 0.07 17.99
C LEU A 915 -12.75 1.23 18.41
N GLY A 916 -12.18 2.36 18.85
CA GLY A 916 -12.97 3.55 19.19
C GLY A 916 -13.83 4.03 18.01
N GLN A 917 -13.29 4.04 16.80
CA GLN A 917 -14.05 4.41 15.59
C GLN A 917 -15.17 3.43 15.26
N ILE A 918 -14.93 2.11 15.36
CA ILE A 918 -15.96 1.09 15.12
C ILE A 918 -17.11 1.26 16.12
N ILE A 919 -16.79 1.49 17.40
CA ILE A 919 -17.77 1.69 18.48
C ILE A 919 -18.61 2.94 18.24
N ALA A 920 -17.98 4.05 17.83
CA ALA A 920 -18.68 5.30 17.51
C ALA A 920 -19.56 5.17 16.25
N LEU A 921 -19.08 4.47 15.22
CA LEU A 921 -19.83 4.27 13.98
C LEU A 921 -21.12 3.48 14.22
N ASP A 922 -21.03 2.40 15.00
CA ASP A 922 -22.20 1.59 15.37
C ASP A 922 -23.25 2.40 16.14
N ARG A 923 -22.82 3.35 16.98
CA ARG A 923 -23.71 4.27 17.72
C ARG A 923 -24.53 5.19 16.80
N SER A 924 -23.95 5.62 15.67
CA SER A 924 -24.57 6.60 14.75
C SER A 924 -25.57 5.99 13.74
N ASN A 925 -25.64 4.67 13.64
CA ASN A 925 -26.63 3.88 12.91
C ASN A 925 -26.97 4.36 11.47
N GLN A 926 -25.96 4.58 10.62
CA GLN A 926 -26.16 4.87 9.19
C GLN A 926 -25.82 3.66 8.31
N THR A 927 -26.84 2.92 7.88
CA THR A 927 -26.74 1.71 7.03
C THR A 927 -26.06 1.96 5.67
N ILE A 928 -25.90 3.22 5.24
CA ILE A 928 -25.35 3.58 3.93
C ILE A 928 -23.80 3.73 3.93
N GLN A 929 -23.15 3.83 5.10
CA GLN A 929 -21.72 4.19 5.19
C GLN A 929 -20.75 3.03 5.55
N ARG A 930 -21.24 1.80 5.77
CA ARG A 930 -20.40 0.69 6.29
C ARG A 930 -19.22 0.30 5.39
N SER A 931 -19.35 0.30 4.06
CA SER A 931 -18.28 -0.17 3.15
C SER A 931 -17.23 0.89 2.79
N THR A 932 -17.64 2.16 2.62
CA THR A 932 -16.76 3.23 2.13
C THR A 932 -15.83 3.77 3.23
N PHE A 933 -16.25 3.68 4.49
CA PHE A 933 -15.52 4.22 5.64
C PHE A 933 -14.34 3.33 6.07
N LEU A 934 -14.48 2.00 6.03
CA LEU A 934 -13.45 1.07 6.52
C LEU A 934 -12.21 0.98 5.61
N SER A 935 -12.38 1.21 4.31
CA SER A 935 -11.24 1.34 3.40
C SER A 935 -10.39 2.59 3.68
N ALA A 936 -11.01 3.66 4.22
CA ALA A 936 -10.31 4.89 4.58
C ALA A 936 -9.63 4.80 5.96
N THR A 937 -10.21 4.08 6.92
CA THR A 937 -9.63 3.87 8.25
C THR A 937 -8.48 2.88 8.24
N SER A 938 -8.54 1.81 7.43
CA SER A 938 -7.41 0.89 7.23
C SER A 938 -6.18 1.60 6.62
N ALA A 939 -6.42 2.54 5.69
CA ALA A 939 -5.37 3.40 5.15
C ALA A 939 -4.85 4.43 6.17
N ALA A 940 -5.68 4.93 7.08
CA ALA A 940 -5.30 5.85 8.14
C ALA A 940 -4.50 5.16 9.26
N ALA A 941 -4.91 3.95 9.69
CA ALA A 941 -4.17 3.12 10.62
C ALA A 941 -2.82 2.68 10.03
N GLY A 942 -2.78 2.28 8.76
CA GLY A 942 -1.55 1.99 8.04
C GLY A 942 -0.63 3.20 7.83
N ARG A 943 -1.15 4.44 7.90
CA ARG A 943 -0.35 5.68 7.93
C ARG A 943 0.13 6.01 9.34
N ALA A 944 -0.71 5.81 10.36
CA ALA A 944 -0.36 6.00 11.77
C ALA A 944 0.73 5.01 12.22
N ILE A 945 0.68 3.76 11.75
CA ILE A 945 1.70 2.73 12.02
C ILE A 945 3.04 3.09 11.36
N ARG A 946 3.02 3.57 10.11
CA ARG A 946 4.22 4.07 9.43
C ARG A 946 4.80 5.31 10.11
N ALA A 947 3.96 6.16 10.67
CA ALA A 947 4.39 7.34 11.42
C ALA A 947 4.88 7.02 12.85
N ALA A 948 4.33 5.99 13.50
CA ALA A 948 4.72 5.52 14.83
C ALA A 948 6.03 4.71 14.82
N ALA A 949 6.29 3.96 13.74
CA ALA A 949 7.56 3.28 13.52
C ALA A 949 8.77 4.24 13.47
N ASP A 950 8.54 5.52 13.15
CA ASP A 950 9.58 6.53 13.01
C ASP A 950 9.83 7.39 14.26
N ARG A 951 9.04 7.28 15.36
CA ARG A 951 9.22 8.12 16.58
C ARG A 951 8.56 7.53 17.84
N ARG A 952 9.36 7.11 18.84
CA ARG A 952 8.91 6.94 20.25
C ARG A 952 8.57 8.32 20.84
N GLY A 953 7.29 8.63 21.02
CA GLY A 953 6.84 9.85 21.72
C GLY A 953 5.70 10.65 21.07
N ALA A 954 5.20 10.27 19.89
CA ALA A 954 4.22 11.07 19.14
C ALA A 954 2.76 10.98 19.65
N LEU A 955 2.46 10.19 20.69
CA LEU A 955 1.07 9.89 21.10
C LEU A 955 0.32 11.12 21.64
N ALA A 956 0.95 11.94 22.48
CA ALA A 956 0.32 13.14 23.04
C ALA A 956 0.08 14.23 21.98
N GLU A 957 0.98 14.36 21.01
CA GLU A 957 0.86 15.32 19.90
C GLU A 957 -0.19 14.88 18.87
N LEU A 958 -0.32 13.57 18.61
CA LEU A 958 -1.33 13.03 17.70
C LEU A 958 -2.74 13.15 18.29
N VAL A 959 -2.91 12.85 19.59
CA VAL A 959 -4.19 13.05 20.30
C VAL A 959 -4.55 14.54 20.35
N ALA A 960 -3.59 15.44 20.63
CA ALA A 960 -3.82 16.88 20.63
C ALA A 960 -4.08 17.45 19.22
N ALA A 961 -3.42 16.93 18.17
CA ALA A 961 -3.66 17.33 16.79
C ALA A 961 -5.04 16.86 16.30
N THR A 962 -5.46 15.66 16.68
CA THR A 962 -6.79 15.10 16.34
C THR A 962 -7.89 15.85 17.09
N GLN A 963 -7.67 16.21 18.36
CA GLN A 963 -8.57 17.08 19.13
C GLN A 963 -8.65 18.51 18.56
N LYS A 964 -7.54 19.10 18.08
CA LYS A 964 -7.51 20.43 17.44
C LYS A 964 -8.15 20.46 16.06
N LEU A 965 -7.94 19.42 15.24
CA LEU A 965 -8.62 19.23 13.95
C LEU A 965 -10.13 19.08 14.12
N ASN A 966 -10.58 18.38 15.15
CA ASN A 966 -12.02 18.22 15.44
C ASN A 966 -12.64 19.47 16.08
N ALA A 967 -11.91 20.24 16.90
CA ALA A 967 -12.37 21.54 17.38
C ALA A 967 -12.56 22.56 16.24
N ALA A 968 -11.76 22.47 15.17
CA ALA A 968 -11.93 23.28 13.96
C ALA A 968 -13.14 22.84 13.12
N ALA A 969 -13.41 21.52 13.04
CA ALA A 969 -14.60 20.98 12.35
C ALA A 969 -15.92 21.30 13.09
N GLN A 970 -15.89 21.49 14.41
CA GLN A 970 -17.06 21.86 15.22
C GLN A 970 -17.49 23.33 15.05
N VAL A 971 -16.62 24.20 14.53
CA VAL A 971 -16.94 25.63 14.29
C VAL A 971 -17.74 25.84 13.00
N GLU A 972 -17.58 24.97 11.98
CA GLU A 972 -18.41 25.02 10.76
C GLU A 972 -19.84 24.51 10.97
N TYR A 973 -20.09 23.71 12.01
CA TYR A 973 -21.42 23.14 12.27
C TYR A 973 -22.42 24.15 12.87
N TYR A 974 -21.96 25.24 13.51
CA TYR A 974 -22.85 26.30 14.04
C TYR A 974 -23.15 27.42 13.05
N ALA A 975 -22.55 27.43 11.86
CA ALA A 975 -22.79 28.47 10.85
C ALA A 975 -23.86 28.09 9.80
N VAL A 976 -24.28 26.82 9.73
CA VAL A 976 -25.18 26.32 8.65
C VAL A 976 -26.59 25.95 9.16
N VAL A 977 -26.85 25.92 10.47
CA VAL A 977 -28.20 25.71 11.03
C VAL A 977 -28.64 26.94 11.83
N GLY A 978 -29.10 27.96 11.13
CA GLY A 978 -29.56 29.20 11.76
C GLY A 978 -30.37 30.09 10.83
N ASN A 979 -31.39 29.52 10.17
CA ASN A 979 -32.38 30.32 9.43
C ASN A 979 -33.80 29.80 9.71
N ASP A 980 -34.37 30.20 10.85
CA ASP A 980 -35.83 30.35 11.02
C ASP A 980 -36.12 31.50 12.02
N PRO A 981 -36.86 32.55 11.63
CA PRO A 981 -37.01 33.75 12.43
C PRO A 981 -38.27 33.70 13.29
N GLN A 982 -38.22 33.05 14.46
CA GLN A 982 -39.23 33.26 15.51
C GLN A 982 -38.84 32.62 16.86
N MET A 983 -38.18 33.38 17.74
CA MET A 983 -38.40 33.23 19.18
C MET A 983 -38.10 34.54 19.91
N GLN A 984 -39.15 35.09 20.52
CA GLN A 984 -39.11 36.29 21.37
C GLN A 984 -38.54 35.95 22.75
N LEU A 985 -37.56 36.74 23.17
CA LEU A 985 -37.04 36.77 24.54
C LEU A 985 -38.10 37.33 25.51
N ILE A 986 -38.48 36.52 26.50
CA ILE A 986 -39.13 37.00 27.73
C ILE A 986 -38.06 36.98 28.83
N SER A 987 -37.76 38.17 29.35
CA SER A 987 -36.98 38.36 30.59
C SER A 987 -37.95 38.54 31.77
N PRO A 988 -37.58 38.04 32.95
CA PRO A 988 -37.92 38.71 34.20
C PRO A 988 -36.68 39.31 34.86
N ASP A 989 -36.94 40.39 35.58
CA ASP A 989 -36.09 41.16 36.51
C ASP A 989 -35.03 42.08 35.85
N GLY A 990 -34.98 43.39 36.06
CA GLY A 990 -35.56 44.23 37.11
C GLY A 990 -34.47 45.22 37.58
N GLU A 991 -34.64 46.49 37.26
CA GLU A 991 -33.96 47.69 37.82
C GLU A 991 -32.57 48.15 37.30
N GLN A 992 -32.65 49.02 36.28
CA GLN A 992 -32.06 50.37 36.12
C GLN A 992 -30.74 50.76 36.85
N SER A 993 -29.70 51.09 36.07
CA SER A 993 -29.25 52.49 35.84
C SER A 993 -28.03 52.54 34.88
N GLY A 994 -28.10 53.36 33.81
CA GLY A 994 -27.06 53.47 32.76
C GLY A 994 -26.03 54.60 33.00
N PRO A 995 -25.43 55.22 31.96
CA PRO A 995 -25.03 54.72 30.65
C PRO A 995 -23.54 55.08 30.30
N SER A 996 -22.77 54.20 29.65
CA SER A 996 -21.60 54.64 28.87
C SER A 996 -21.15 53.59 27.82
N LYS A 997 -20.79 54.10 26.64
CA LYS A 997 -20.44 53.41 25.39
C LYS A 997 -19.36 52.32 25.54
N PRO A 998 -19.38 51.23 24.76
CA PRO A 998 -18.24 50.32 24.69
C PRO A 998 -17.15 50.87 23.75
N ARG A 999 -15.93 50.97 24.28
CA ARG A 999 -14.68 51.10 23.53
C ARG A 999 -13.99 49.73 23.56
N SER A 1000 -13.49 49.34 22.39
CA SER A 1000 -12.62 48.20 22.08
C SER A 1000 -11.61 47.86 23.16
N LEU A 1001 -11.41 46.56 23.44
CA LEU A 1001 -10.17 46.01 23.97
C LEU A 1001 -10.01 44.53 23.55
N HIS A 1002 -8.82 44.26 23.03
CA HIS A 1002 -8.19 42.96 22.81
C HIS A 1002 -8.22 42.06 24.06
N PRO A 1003 -8.05 40.75 23.85
CA PRO A 1003 -7.20 39.97 24.73
C PRO A 1003 -6.07 39.27 23.96
N GLU A 1004 -4.84 39.69 24.24
CA GLU A 1004 -3.71 38.78 24.32
C GLU A 1004 -3.81 38.00 25.64
N ALA A 1005 -3.59 36.69 25.56
CA ALA A 1005 -2.71 35.88 26.44
C ALA A 1005 -3.27 34.46 26.59
N CYS A 1006 -2.57 33.48 25.99
CA CYS A 1006 -2.24 32.22 26.68
C CYS A 1006 -1.11 31.46 25.96
N ILE A 1007 0.07 31.53 26.59
CA ILE A 1007 1.02 30.45 26.92
C ILE A 1007 1.65 29.64 25.76
N ALA A 1008 2.96 29.85 25.62
CA ALA A 1008 3.89 28.97 24.90
C ALA A 1008 4.36 27.80 25.80
N LEU A 1009 4.50 26.61 25.22
CA LEU A 1009 5.40 25.55 25.68
C LEU A 1009 6.22 25.08 24.48
N THR A 1010 7.49 25.46 24.48
CA THR A 1010 8.59 24.86 23.72
C THR A 1010 9.16 23.68 24.50
N THR A 1011 9.38 22.54 23.86
CA THR A 1011 10.50 21.62 24.17
C THR A 1011 10.90 20.88 22.89
N GLY A 1012 11.97 21.35 22.26
CA GLY A 1012 12.85 20.48 21.47
C GLY A 1012 14.00 20.00 22.35
N GLU A 1013 14.65 18.92 21.92
CA GLU A 1013 15.94 18.41 22.40
C GLU A 1013 16.71 17.79 21.21
N PRO A 1014 18.04 17.56 21.28
CA PRO A 1014 19.10 18.58 21.30
C PRO A 1014 20.18 18.32 20.23
N HIS A 1015 20.92 19.36 19.80
CA HIS A 1015 22.20 19.17 19.10
C HIS A 1015 23.36 19.77 19.88
N ILE A 1016 24.30 18.90 20.27
CA ILE A 1016 25.63 19.23 20.77
C ILE A 1016 26.45 19.79 19.61
N SER A 1017 26.82 21.06 19.68
CA SER A 1017 27.87 21.65 18.84
C SER A 1017 28.84 22.41 19.75
N ARG A 1018 30.11 21.97 19.73
CA ARG A 1018 31.24 22.67 20.35
C ARG A 1018 31.56 23.90 19.50
N ALA A 1019 31.31 25.09 20.04
CA ALA A 1019 32.02 26.30 19.63
C ALA A 1019 32.22 27.26 20.82
N THR A 1020 33.45 27.72 20.95
CA THR A 1020 34.06 28.53 22.00
C THR A 1020 33.59 30.00 22.02
N GLY A 1021 33.34 30.60 23.20
CA GLY A 1021 33.45 32.07 23.39
C GLY A 1021 32.37 32.76 24.24
N SER A 1022 32.78 33.26 25.42
CA SER A 1022 32.17 34.22 26.37
C SER A 1022 30.84 34.94 26.07
N ALA A 1023 29.88 34.84 26.99
CA ALA A 1023 28.85 35.87 27.23
C ALA A 1023 28.44 35.90 28.72
N ARG A 1024 28.96 36.87 29.49
CA ARG A 1024 28.69 37.05 30.94
C ARG A 1024 28.07 38.40 31.30
N GLU A 1025 27.38 39.09 30.39
CA GLU A 1025 27.06 40.53 30.58
C GLU A 1025 25.62 41.01 30.32
N ARG A 1026 24.59 40.17 30.26
CA ARG A 1026 23.21 40.68 30.04
C ARG A 1026 22.13 40.05 30.93
N CYS A 1027 22.21 40.29 32.24
CA CYS A 1027 21.11 40.07 33.19
C CYS A 1027 21.14 41.09 34.34
N GLU A 1028 21.00 42.38 34.02
CA GLU A 1028 20.63 43.41 34.99
C GLU A 1028 19.74 44.44 34.28
N HIS A 1029 18.43 44.20 34.26
CA HIS A 1029 17.33 45.18 34.16
C HIS A 1029 16.06 44.45 33.71
N LEU A 1030 15.20 44.11 34.66
CA LEU A 1030 13.73 44.02 34.56
C LEU A 1030 13.21 43.43 35.89
N SER A 1031 13.08 44.29 36.90
CA SER A 1031 12.26 44.06 38.09
C SER A 1031 11.02 44.95 37.98
N ASP A 1032 9.87 44.45 38.43
CA ASP A 1032 8.54 45.07 38.50
C ASP A 1032 7.64 44.94 37.26
N SER A 1033 7.08 43.74 37.07
CA SER A 1033 5.63 43.58 36.89
C SER A 1033 5.21 42.13 37.15
N GLN A 1034 4.07 41.95 37.79
CA GLN A 1034 3.52 40.65 38.19
C GLN A 1034 3.13 39.81 36.96
N ASN A 1035 3.91 38.77 36.67
CA ASN A 1035 3.47 37.55 36.00
C ASN A 1035 4.47 36.43 36.33
N ASP A 1036 3.97 35.27 36.71
CA ASP A 1036 4.75 34.12 37.17
C ASP A 1036 5.72 33.62 36.08
N THR A 1037 7.01 33.81 36.30
CA THR A 1037 8.09 33.11 35.58
C THR A 1037 8.78 32.17 36.57
N ILE A 1038 8.75 30.86 36.31
CA ILE A 1038 9.51 29.86 37.07
C ILE A 1038 10.97 29.89 36.60
N CYS A 1039 11.90 30.28 37.49
CA CYS A 1039 13.34 30.10 37.29
C CYS A 1039 13.78 28.74 37.86
N ILE A 1040 14.20 27.80 37.02
CA ILE A 1040 14.85 26.55 37.46
C ILE A 1040 16.37 26.75 37.41
N ASN A 1041 17.00 26.63 38.58
CA ASN A 1041 18.45 26.72 38.78
C ASN A 1041 19.02 25.30 38.76
N VAL A 1042 19.66 24.87 37.67
CA VAL A 1042 20.28 23.53 37.60
C VAL A 1042 21.73 23.61 38.09
N ARG A 1043 21.98 23.10 39.30
CA ARG A 1043 23.33 22.71 39.75
C ARG A 1043 23.58 21.29 39.26
N THR A 1044 24.53 21.12 38.36
CA THR A 1044 25.09 19.81 38.02
C THR A 1044 26.02 19.35 39.14
N SER A 1045 25.62 18.35 39.92
CA SER A 1045 26.54 17.47 40.63
C SER A 1045 26.84 16.29 39.71
N GLY A 1046 28.12 16.11 39.36
CA GLY A 1046 28.57 14.93 38.62
C GLY A 1046 28.50 13.68 39.50
N GLU A 1047 27.92 12.62 38.96
CA GLU A 1047 28.64 11.48 38.39
C GLU A 1047 27.89 11.05 37.13
#